data_AF-A0A135LM89-F1
#
_entry.id   AF-A0A135LM89-F1
#
_cell.length_a   1.000
_cell.length_b   1.000
_cell.length_c   1.000
_cell.angle_alpha   90.00
_cell.angle_beta   90.00
_cell.angle_gamma   90.00
#
_symmetry.space_group_name_H-M   'P 1'
#
loop_
_entity.id
_entity.type
_entity.pdbx_description
1 polymer ?
#
loop_
_entity_poly.entity_id
_entity_poly.type
_entity_poly.pdbx_seq_one_letter_code
_entity_poly.pdbx_strand_id
1 'polypeptide(L)'
;MASNRMRRIGKEIADIHADAHSQIKAEPFGNQDDVTHLRGSFPGPPGTPYEGGTYNIDIKIPTDYPFRPPTMKFETKVWHPNVSSQTGAICLDTLSTAWSPVLTIKSALLSLQSLLSTPEPKDPQDAEVANMLLKTPKEFERVARDWAVVYAGAPVRSAENGSSPSLKDSREAAEEASLAKYDGYNKNLIDRFGSMGFDVERVVAAFRSAGVERRGGQDYELGEGRMGDIAARLLAKSTNAMIEDDIYRASSQYRLWSYTEPSLQSLRASTNAVASERVRAALRRSRETHQSTASSAAGTPLPESNMEMNKNENDVECLTPEEELVLVRYYCEKTLELGETYKPPIPTMVRATAIQYLRRFYLTNSPMTYHPKSIMACALFVATKTDNYYISLRQFADGIPGDTTTEDVIAPEFLLMQGLRFTFDVRHPFRGLEGGVMELQAIAEGRGQPAPHLPHETAEDLQQGLLSIAPPPVPSSSMSDRIARAHGTTRELLKSAAQMTDAYFLYTPSQIWFSAFLLADRPLAEFLLDVKLGGPVTATIPAPETDENGLVNPLYEIRSKLHHVLTQCSALLQSYTPLSSDPAQMKSLKRIAKKLYHCQNPEKVNLAAARKRDSALPSTAVQSDTGVATSESETERLAKKRKMEQEQIIRQDGDVFGPELVTQRTKQ
;
A
#
# COMPACT_ATOMS: atom_id res chain seq x y z
N MET A 1 -35.23 26.07 7.84
CA MET A 1 -33.80 25.70 7.63
C MET A 1 -33.68 24.19 7.61
N ALA A 2 -33.06 23.61 6.59
CA ALA A 2 -32.99 22.15 6.43
C ALA A 2 -32.11 21.51 7.52
N SER A 3 -32.56 20.39 8.11
CA SER A 3 -31.81 19.60 9.10
C SER A 3 -30.40 19.25 8.61
N ASN A 4 -29.40 19.17 9.50
CA ASN A 4 -28.01 18.81 9.17
C ASN A 4 -27.91 17.51 8.34
N ARG A 5 -28.82 16.54 8.60
CA ARG A 5 -29.00 15.32 7.81
C ARG A 5 -29.36 15.63 6.36
N MET A 6 -30.37 16.48 6.16
CA MET A 6 -30.88 16.84 4.83
C MET A 6 -29.84 17.59 4.00
N ARG A 7 -29.07 18.49 4.64
CA ARG A 7 -27.97 19.20 3.98
C ARG A 7 -26.87 18.25 3.50
N ARG A 8 -26.56 17.21 4.29
CA ARG A 8 -25.58 16.20 3.91
C ARG A 8 -26.08 15.35 2.75
N ILE A 9 -27.30 14.82 2.84
CA ILE A 9 -27.92 14.02 1.76
C ILE A 9 -27.95 14.81 0.46
N GLY A 10 -28.41 16.07 0.50
CA GLY A 10 -28.42 16.93 -0.68
C GLY A 10 -27.03 17.17 -1.29
N LYS A 11 -26.00 17.34 -0.46
CA LYS A 11 -24.61 17.43 -0.93
C LYS A 11 -24.15 16.14 -1.59
N GLU A 12 -24.40 14.98 -0.98
CA GLU A 12 -23.99 13.68 -1.53
C GLU A 12 -24.71 13.37 -2.86
N ILE A 13 -25.99 13.71 -3.00
CA ILE A 13 -26.72 13.57 -4.27
C ILE A 13 -26.12 14.51 -5.35
N ALA A 14 -25.79 15.75 -4.99
CA ALA A 14 -25.15 16.68 -5.90
C ALA A 14 -23.75 16.19 -6.34
N ASP A 15 -22.96 15.63 -5.41
CA ASP A 15 -21.64 15.06 -5.69
C ASP A 15 -21.72 13.81 -6.59
N ILE A 16 -22.79 13.02 -6.50
CA ILE A 16 -23.06 11.90 -7.41
C ILE A 16 -23.40 12.43 -8.81
N HIS A 17 -24.29 13.42 -8.92
CA HIS A 17 -24.64 14.01 -10.22
C HIS A 17 -23.48 14.74 -10.91
N ALA A 18 -22.57 15.32 -10.14
CA ALA A 18 -21.39 16.01 -10.68
C ALA A 18 -20.33 15.05 -11.23
N ASP A 19 -20.34 13.78 -10.83
CA ASP A 19 -19.36 12.79 -11.28
C ASP A 19 -19.86 12.00 -12.50
N ALA A 20 -19.43 12.45 -13.69
CA ALA A 20 -19.73 11.77 -14.94
C ALA A 20 -18.90 10.48 -15.18
N HIS A 21 -17.80 10.26 -14.45
CA HIS A 21 -16.88 9.15 -14.72
C HIS A 21 -17.33 7.82 -14.09
N SER A 22 -17.92 7.84 -12.89
CA SER A 22 -18.30 6.60 -12.19
C SER A 22 -19.53 5.90 -12.75
N GLN A 23 -20.33 6.57 -13.59
CA GLN A 23 -21.61 6.07 -14.12
C GLN A 23 -22.63 5.65 -13.04
N ILE A 24 -22.43 6.09 -11.79
CA ILE A 24 -23.34 5.88 -10.67
C ILE A 24 -24.39 6.99 -10.65
N LYS A 25 -25.64 6.63 -10.44
CA LYS A 25 -26.75 7.57 -10.26
C LYS A 25 -27.45 7.32 -8.93
N ALA A 26 -28.04 8.37 -8.36
CA ALA A 26 -28.88 8.29 -7.18
C ALA A 26 -29.97 9.35 -7.26
N GLU A 27 -31.23 8.92 -7.37
CA GLU A 27 -32.39 9.79 -7.55
C GLU A 27 -33.43 9.55 -6.44
N PRO A 28 -34.20 10.55 -6.00
CA PRO A 28 -35.29 10.35 -5.04
C PRO A 28 -36.30 9.29 -5.50
N PHE A 29 -36.71 8.42 -4.58
CA PHE A 29 -37.65 7.35 -4.86
C PHE A 29 -39.08 7.90 -4.83
N GLY A 30 -39.67 8.12 -6.01
CA GLY A 30 -41.04 8.62 -6.14
C GLY A 30 -41.14 10.14 -6.05
N ASN A 31 -41.36 10.69 -4.85
CA ASN A 31 -41.52 12.14 -4.67
C ASN A 31 -40.14 12.84 -4.68
N GLN A 32 -39.96 13.84 -5.54
CA GLN A 32 -38.70 14.59 -5.66
C GLN A 32 -38.34 15.36 -4.38
N ASP A 33 -39.31 15.61 -3.49
CA ASP A 33 -39.09 16.29 -2.23
C ASP A 33 -38.59 15.35 -1.11
N ASP A 34 -38.78 14.03 -1.22
CA ASP A 34 -38.29 13.06 -0.23
C ASP A 34 -36.93 12.49 -0.63
N VAL A 35 -35.88 13.17 -0.20
CA VAL A 35 -34.50 12.71 -0.42
C VAL A 35 -34.04 11.64 0.58
N THR A 36 -34.91 11.16 1.48
CA THR A 36 -34.55 10.14 2.48
C THR A 36 -34.74 8.71 1.99
N HIS A 37 -35.41 8.55 0.85
CA HIS A 37 -35.57 7.30 0.13
C HIS A 37 -35.07 7.52 -1.29
N LEU A 38 -34.00 6.83 -1.69
CA LEU A 38 -33.36 7.01 -3.00
C LEU A 38 -33.36 5.70 -3.79
N ARG A 39 -33.35 5.82 -5.11
CA ARG A 39 -33.01 4.75 -6.06
C ARG A 39 -31.61 5.01 -6.59
N GLY A 40 -30.67 4.14 -6.22
CA GLY A 40 -29.33 4.11 -6.81
C GLY A 40 -29.28 3.25 -8.06
N SER A 41 -28.41 3.56 -9.02
CA SER A 41 -28.14 2.67 -10.16
C SER A 41 -26.67 2.69 -10.56
N PHE A 42 -26.13 1.53 -10.94
CA PHE A 42 -24.78 1.42 -11.51
C PHE A 42 -24.71 0.33 -12.60
N PRO A 43 -23.77 0.44 -13.55
CA PRO A 43 -23.57 -0.59 -14.58
C PRO A 43 -22.85 -1.82 -14.01
N GLY A 44 -23.17 -2.98 -14.57
CA GLY A 44 -22.47 -4.23 -14.26
C GLY A 44 -20.98 -4.15 -14.61
N PRO A 45 -20.08 -4.65 -13.73
CA PRO A 45 -18.66 -4.58 -13.99
C PRO A 45 -18.24 -5.36 -15.25
N PRO A 46 -17.28 -4.86 -16.04
CA PRO A 46 -16.77 -5.57 -17.22
C PRO A 46 -16.02 -6.85 -16.83
N GLY A 47 -16.08 -7.86 -17.68
CA GLY A 47 -15.45 -9.17 -17.43
C GLY A 47 -16.21 -10.05 -16.44
N THR A 48 -17.43 -9.68 -16.06
CA THR A 48 -18.29 -10.44 -15.14
C THR A 48 -19.56 -10.92 -15.88
N PRO A 49 -20.30 -11.93 -15.38
CA PRO A 49 -21.59 -12.31 -15.98
C PRO A 49 -22.64 -11.18 -15.93
N TYR A 50 -22.36 -10.12 -15.17
CA TYR A 50 -23.24 -8.97 -14.98
C TYR A 50 -23.01 -7.85 -16.00
N GLU A 51 -21.95 -7.94 -16.81
CA GLU A 51 -21.53 -6.93 -17.79
C GLU A 51 -22.68 -6.54 -18.74
N GLY A 52 -22.80 -5.25 -19.02
CA GLY A 52 -23.83 -4.70 -19.90
C GLY A 52 -25.21 -4.57 -19.26
N GLY A 53 -25.43 -5.09 -18.05
CA GLY A 53 -26.64 -4.87 -17.26
C GLY A 53 -26.59 -3.58 -16.43
N THR A 54 -27.76 -3.06 -16.03
CA THR A 54 -27.90 -1.95 -15.07
C THR A 54 -28.60 -2.44 -13.80
N TYR A 55 -27.98 -2.19 -12.65
CA TYR A 55 -28.43 -2.69 -11.35
C TYR A 55 -29.02 -1.56 -10.51
N ASN A 56 -30.31 -1.67 -10.20
CA ASN A 56 -31.05 -0.69 -9.40
C ASN A 56 -31.08 -1.13 -7.93
N ILE A 57 -30.82 -0.18 -7.04
CA ILE A 57 -30.72 -0.38 -5.59
C ILE A 57 -31.73 0.52 -4.89
N ASP A 58 -32.55 -0.07 -4.04
CA ASP A 58 -33.43 0.61 -3.09
C ASP A 58 -32.58 1.06 -1.89
N ILE A 59 -32.55 2.37 -1.61
CA ILE A 59 -31.72 2.99 -0.56
C ILE A 59 -32.61 3.74 0.42
N LYS A 60 -32.67 3.28 1.67
CA LYS A 60 -33.40 3.95 2.75
C LYS A 60 -32.44 4.55 3.76
N ILE A 61 -32.47 5.87 3.88
CA ILE A 61 -31.56 6.63 4.73
C ILE A 61 -32.19 6.79 6.11
N PRO A 62 -31.60 6.26 7.20
CA PRO A 62 -32.19 6.35 8.52
C PRO A 62 -32.11 7.78 9.10
N THR A 63 -32.85 8.04 10.19
CA THR A 63 -32.93 9.37 10.82
C THR A 63 -31.63 9.83 11.47
N ASP A 64 -30.77 8.88 11.84
CA ASP A 64 -29.46 9.07 12.45
C ASP A 64 -28.31 8.99 11.43
N TYR A 65 -28.61 8.99 10.12
CA TYR A 65 -27.59 9.12 9.08
C TYR A 65 -26.79 10.41 9.28
N PRO A 66 -25.44 10.35 9.27
CA PRO A 66 -24.57 9.27 8.79
C PRO A 66 -24.05 8.29 9.84
N PHE A 67 -24.50 8.39 11.10
CA PHE A 67 -23.97 7.56 12.20
C PHE A 67 -24.47 6.11 12.13
N ARG A 68 -25.57 5.87 11.43
CA ARG A 68 -25.96 4.54 10.95
C ARG A 68 -25.92 4.47 9.41
N PRO A 69 -25.58 3.30 8.86
CA PRO A 69 -25.58 3.08 7.41
C PRO A 69 -26.99 3.22 6.81
N PRO A 70 -27.09 3.61 5.53
CA PRO A 70 -28.31 3.44 4.78
C PRO A 70 -28.62 1.95 4.62
N THR A 71 -29.90 1.59 4.67
CA THR A 71 -30.32 0.23 4.32
C THR A 71 -30.40 0.14 2.80
N MET A 72 -29.61 -0.74 2.19
CA MET A 72 -29.57 -0.96 0.75
C MET A 72 -30.09 -2.34 0.39
N LYS A 73 -30.78 -2.43 -0.75
CA LYS A 73 -31.36 -3.68 -1.25
C LYS A 73 -31.39 -3.66 -2.78
N PHE A 74 -31.02 -4.75 -3.42
CA PHE A 74 -31.15 -4.88 -4.87
C PHE A 74 -32.64 -4.93 -5.27
N GLU A 75 -33.08 -4.00 -6.11
CA GLU A 75 -34.38 -4.09 -6.79
C GLU A 75 -34.27 -4.98 -8.03
N THR A 76 -33.18 -4.83 -8.78
CA THR A 76 -32.83 -5.73 -9.88
C THR A 76 -32.49 -7.09 -9.30
N LYS A 77 -33.15 -8.15 -9.76
CA LYS A 77 -32.80 -9.51 -9.32
C LYS A 77 -31.40 -9.88 -9.81
N VAL A 78 -30.56 -10.38 -8.90
CA VAL A 78 -29.17 -10.77 -9.20
C VAL A 78 -28.90 -12.18 -8.68
N TRP A 79 -28.28 -13.01 -9.51
CA TRP A 79 -27.84 -14.35 -9.13
C TRP A 79 -26.43 -14.31 -8.55
N HIS A 80 -26.28 -13.90 -7.28
CA HIS A 80 -24.98 -13.66 -6.65
C HIS A 80 -24.90 -14.26 -5.22
N PRO A 81 -23.80 -14.91 -4.79
CA PRO A 81 -23.71 -15.55 -3.47
C PRO A 81 -24.01 -14.63 -2.27
N ASN A 82 -23.62 -13.37 -2.35
CA ASN A 82 -23.81 -12.38 -1.28
C ASN A 82 -25.09 -11.52 -1.44
N VAL A 83 -25.97 -11.87 -2.39
CA VAL A 83 -27.27 -11.21 -2.60
C VAL A 83 -28.36 -12.27 -2.63
N SER A 84 -29.43 -12.09 -1.85
CA SER A 84 -30.56 -13.03 -1.85
C SER A 84 -31.24 -13.04 -3.23
N SER A 85 -31.29 -14.19 -3.90
CA SER A 85 -31.94 -14.35 -5.21
C SER A 85 -33.46 -14.09 -5.17
N GLN A 86 -34.09 -14.30 -4.00
CA GLN A 86 -35.53 -14.12 -3.80
C GLN A 86 -35.88 -12.69 -3.39
N THR A 87 -35.11 -12.12 -2.46
CA THR A 87 -35.47 -10.86 -1.83
C THR A 87 -34.65 -9.69 -2.33
N GLY A 88 -33.42 -9.89 -2.82
CA GLY A 88 -32.48 -8.81 -3.11
C GLY A 88 -31.76 -8.24 -1.88
N ALA A 89 -31.94 -8.84 -0.70
CA ALA A 89 -31.22 -8.48 0.51
C ALA A 89 -29.71 -8.74 0.35
N ILE A 90 -28.90 -7.86 0.95
CA ILE A 90 -27.44 -7.92 0.94
C ILE A 90 -26.98 -8.42 2.32
N CYS A 91 -25.89 -9.19 2.39
CA CYS A 91 -25.35 -9.67 3.67
C CYS A 91 -25.13 -8.51 4.66
N LEU A 92 -25.56 -8.72 5.91
CA LEU A 92 -25.57 -7.69 6.97
C LEU A 92 -24.17 -7.08 7.17
N ASP A 93 -23.13 -7.90 7.14
CA ASP A 93 -21.78 -7.48 7.50
C ASP A 93 -21.09 -6.60 6.46
N THR A 94 -21.42 -6.76 5.16
CA THR A 94 -20.76 -6.04 4.07
C THR A 94 -20.95 -4.52 4.16
N LEU A 95 -22.11 -4.07 4.63
CA LEU A 95 -22.40 -2.65 4.79
C LEU A 95 -22.33 -2.21 6.26
N SER A 96 -22.75 -3.01 7.25
CA SER A 96 -22.83 -2.52 8.63
C SER A 96 -21.51 -2.54 9.40
N THR A 97 -20.64 -3.52 9.18
CA THR A 97 -19.36 -3.62 9.93
C THR A 97 -18.29 -2.68 9.41
N ALA A 98 -18.33 -2.37 8.11
CA ALA A 98 -17.43 -1.44 7.45
C ALA A 98 -17.91 0.02 7.46
N TRP A 99 -19.15 0.29 7.92
CA TRP A 99 -19.71 1.63 7.88
C TRP A 99 -19.01 2.58 8.86
N SER A 100 -18.55 3.71 8.33
CA SER A 100 -18.09 4.86 9.11
C SER A 100 -18.89 6.09 8.68
N PRO A 101 -19.17 7.05 9.58
CA PRO A 101 -19.82 8.31 9.21
C PRO A 101 -19.09 9.13 8.13
N VAL A 102 -17.85 8.76 7.79
CA VAL A 102 -17.06 9.36 6.70
C VAL A 102 -17.48 8.82 5.31
N LEU A 103 -18.03 7.60 5.25
CA LEU A 103 -18.50 7.00 3.99
C LEU A 103 -19.78 7.67 3.50
N THR A 104 -19.97 7.63 2.18
CA THR A 104 -21.09 8.26 1.47
C THR A 104 -21.95 7.22 0.76
N ILE A 105 -23.14 7.63 0.33
CA ILE A 105 -24.05 6.81 -0.49
C ILE A 105 -23.32 6.34 -1.76
N LYS A 106 -22.50 7.21 -2.37
CA LYS A 106 -21.68 6.89 -3.54
C LYS A 106 -20.66 5.80 -3.26
N SER A 107 -19.89 5.90 -2.18
CA SER A 107 -18.90 4.88 -1.84
C SER A 107 -19.55 3.53 -1.55
N ALA A 108 -20.75 3.53 -0.94
CA ALA A 108 -21.50 2.30 -0.73
C ALA A 108 -21.99 1.66 -2.04
N LEU A 109 -22.47 2.46 -3.00
CA LEU A 109 -22.83 1.96 -4.33
C LEU A 109 -21.62 1.40 -5.10
N LEU A 110 -20.44 2.04 -4.99
CA LEU A 110 -19.19 1.50 -5.54
C LEU A 110 -18.80 0.16 -4.90
N SER A 111 -18.96 0.03 -3.57
CA SER A 111 -18.71 -1.23 -2.88
C SER A 111 -19.65 -2.34 -3.36
N LEU A 112 -20.92 -2.04 -3.63
CA LEU A 112 -21.85 -3.02 -4.20
C LEU A 112 -21.50 -3.40 -5.64
N GLN A 113 -21.03 -2.45 -6.46
CA GLN A 113 -20.52 -2.75 -7.79
C GLN A 113 -19.28 -3.66 -7.71
N SER A 114 -18.35 -3.39 -6.79
CA SER A 114 -17.18 -4.22 -6.56
C SER A 114 -17.54 -5.62 -6.07
N LEU A 115 -18.60 -5.75 -5.25
CA LEU A 115 -19.08 -7.04 -4.76
C LEU A 115 -19.48 -7.97 -5.92
N LEU A 116 -20.06 -7.44 -7.00
CA LEU A 116 -20.40 -8.22 -8.19
C LEU A 116 -19.17 -8.76 -8.94
N SER A 117 -18.02 -8.10 -8.84
CA SER A 117 -16.76 -8.55 -9.44
C SER A 117 -16.06 -9.63 -8.61
N THR A 118 -16.18 -9.55 -7.28
CA THR A 118 -15.47 -10.42 -6.33
C THR A 118 -16.46 -11.01 -5.33
N PRO A 119 -17.16 -12.11 -5.68
CA PRO A 119 -18.05 -12.79 -4.76
C PRO A 119 -17.27 -13.40 -3.57
N GLU A 120 -17.89 -13.39 -2.38
CA GLU A 120 -17.36 -14.03 -1.17
C GLU A 120 -18.19 -15.28 -0.81
N PRO A 121 -17.83 -16.47 -1.32
CA PRO A 121 -18.63 -17.68 -1.13
C PRO A 121 -18.53 -18.28 0.28
N LYS A 122 -17.60 -17.82 1.13
CA LYS A 122 -17.44 -18.34 2.51
C LYS A 122 -18.42 -17.73 3.51
N ASP A 123 -19.02 -16.60 3.16
CA ASP A 123 -20.09 -15.94 3.93
C ASP A 123 -21.28 -15.55 3.01
N PRO A 124 -22.05 -16.54 2.53
CA PRO A 124 -23.07 -16.28 1.52
C PRO A 124 -24.40 -15.81 2.14
N GLN A 125 -25.04 -14.87 1.47
CA GLN A 125 -26.45 -14.51 1.72
C GLN A 125 -27.41 -15.51 1.08
N ASP A 126 -26.97 -16.17 0.00
CA ASP A 126 -27.70 -17.22 -0.72
C ASP A 126 -26.83 -18.48 -0.86
N ALA A 127 -27.09 -19.46 0.00
CA ALA A 127 -26.31 -20.68 0.10
C ALA A 127 -26.40 -21.56 -1.15
N GLU A 128 -27.51 -21.52 -1.90
CA GLU A 128 -27.68 -22.30 -3.13
C GLU A 128 -26.80 -21.73 -4.24
N VAL A 129 -26.81 -20.40 -4.41
CA VAL A 129 -25.98 -19.70 -5.37
C VAL A 129 -24.49 -19.89 -5.05
N ALA A 130 -24.10 -19.81 -3.76
CA ALA A 130 -22.73 -20.04 -3.32
C ALA A 130 -22.25 -21.47 -3.61
N ASN A 131 -23.10 -22.47 -3.34
CA ASN A 131 -22.82 -23.86 -3.64
C ASN A 131 -22.67 -24.10 -5.15
N MET A 132 -23.49 -23.44 -5.98
CA MET A 132 -23.38 -23.49 -7.45
C MET A 132 -22.08 -22.85 -7.94
N LEU A 133 -21.68 -21.69 -7.39
CA LEU A 133 -20.41 -21.04 -7.71
C LEU A 133 -19.21 -21.94 -7.37
N LEU A 134 -19.24 -22.62 -6.21
CA LEU A 134 -18.13 -23.47 -5.76
C LEU A 134 -18.06 -24.81 -6.53
N LYS A 135 -19.20 -25.43 -6.84
CA LYS A 135 -19.24 -26.77 -7.47
C LYS A 135 -19.24 -26.73 -8.99
N THR A 136 -19.94 -25.76 -9.58
CA THR A 136 -20.18 -25.68 -11.03
C THR A 136 -20.05 -24.24 -11.53
N PRO A 137 -18.83 -23.67 -11.57
CA PRO A 137 -18.62 -22.25 -11.91
C PRO A 137 -19.16 -21.85 -13.29
N LYS A 138 -19.05 -22.73 -14.30
CA LYS A 138 -19.56 -22.48 -15.66
C LYS A 138 -21.09 -22.36 -15.70
N GLU A 139 -21.77 -23.19 -14.91
CA GLU A 139 -23.23 -23.15 -14.82
C GLU A 139 -23.68 -21.92 -14.04
N PHE A 140 -22.97 -21.57 -12.96
CA PHE A 140 -23.18 -20.30 -12.27
C PHE A 140 -23.06 -19.11 -13.22
N GLU A 141 -22.00 -19.06 -14.03
CA GLU A 141 -21.77 -17.97 -14.99
C GLU A 141 -22.89 -17.88 -16.04
N ARG A 142 -23.35 -19.02 -16.55
CA ARG A 142 -24.48 -19.10 -17.49
C ARG A 142 -25.76 -18.56 -16.85
N VAL A 143 -26.14 -19.07 -15.69
CA VAL A 143 -27.37 -18.67 -14.98
C VAL A 143 -27.30 -17.19 -14.56
N ALA A 144 -26.15 -16.72 -14.07
CA ALA A 144 -25.97 -15.31 -13.70
C ALA A 144 -26.08 -14.37 -14.91
N ARG A 145 -25.56 -14.78 -16.07
CA ARG A 145 -25.71 -14.02 -17.32
C ARG A 145 -27.16 -14.03 -17.81
N ASP A 146 -27.84 -15.17 -17.77
CA ASP A 146 -29.25 -15.27 -18.13
C ASP A 146 -30.09 -14.33 -17.24
N TRP A 147 -29.78 -14.25 -15.94
CA TRP A 147 -30.40 -13.30 -15.03
C TRP A 147 -30.07 -11.84 -15.35
N ALA A 148 -28.82 -11.53 -15.71
CA ALA A 148 -28.42 -10.19 -16.12
C ALA A 148 -29.19 -9.74 -17.39
N VAL A 149 -29.40 -10.64 -18.34
CA VAL A 149 -30.20 -10.38 -19.55
C VAL A 149 -31.66 -10.15 -19.18
N VAL A 150 -32.27 -11.04 -18.39
CA VAL A 150 -33.71 -11.01 -18.08
C VAL A 150 -34.07 -9.85 -17.16
N TYR A 151 -33.26 -9.57 -16.15
CA TYR A 151 -33.61 -8.63 -15.07
C TYR A 151 -32.83 -7.32 -15.11
N ALA A 152 -31.60 -7.31 -15.63
CA ALA A 152 -30.75 -6.12 -15.67
C ALA A 152 -30.62 -5.50 -17.07
N GLY A 153 -31.27 -6.06 -18.09
CA GLY A 153 -31.26 -5.54 -19.46
C GLY A 153 -29.93 -5.73 -20.20
N ALA A 154 -29.09 -6.67 -19.77
CA ALA A 154 -27.86 -7.00 -20.48
C ALA A 154 -28.18 -7.52 -21.90
N PRO A 155 -27.33 -7.22 -22.90
CA PRO A 155 -27.59 -7.65 -24.27
C PRO A 155 -27.57 -9.17 -24.39
N VAL A 156 -28.60 -9.73 -25.01
CA VAL A 156 -28.63 -11.16 -25.38
C VAL A 156 -27.50 -11.38 -26.38
N ARG A 157 -26.46 -12.15 -25.99
CA ARG A 157 -25.50 -12.66 -26.97
C ARG A 157 -26.17 -13.78 -27.75
N SER A 158 -26.92 -13.44 -28.79
CA SER A 158 -27.39 -14.39 -29.79
C SER A 158 -26.21 -14.88 -30.60
N ALA A 159 -25.99 -16.20 -30.58
CA ALA A 159 -25.29 -16.86 -31.67
C ALA A 159 -26.04 -16.55 -32.98
N GLU A 160 -25.32 -15.94 -33.93
CA GLU A 160 -25.64 -15.77 -35.36
C GLU A 160 -26.88 -14.93 -35.77
N ASN A 161 -26.62 -13.73 -36.33
CA ASN A 161 -26.98 -13.38 -37.72
C ASN A 161 -26.56 -11.94 -38.07
N GLY A 162 -25.53 -11.81 -38.89
CA GLY A 162 -25.25 -10.61 -39.66
C GLY A 162 -26.02 -10.62 -40.98
N SER A 163 -26.45 -9.44 -41.45
CA SER A 163 -26.93 -9.24 -42.82
C SER A 163 -25.81 -8.68 -43.72
N SER A 164 -25.13 -9.60 -44.42
CA SER A 164 -24.62 -9.60 -45.83
C SER A 164 -24.00 -8.34 -46.48
N PRO A 165 -22.91 -8.47 -47.30
CA PRO A 165 -22.93 -9.34 -48.49
C PRO A 165 -21.74 -10.30 -48.72
N SER A 166 -22.07 -11.39 -49.44
CA SER A 166 -21.26 -12.47 -50.06
C SER A 166 -20.58 -13.50 -49.14
N LEU A 167 -21.34 -14.56 -48.87
CA LEU A 167 -21.03 -15.76 -48.08
C LEU A 167 -20.56 -16.93 -48.98
N LYS A 168 -19.36 -16.86 -49.55
CA LYS A 168 -18.64 -18.07 -49.97
C LYS A 168 -17.15 -17.96 -49.64
N ASP A 169 -16.51 -16.88 -50.05
CA ASP A 169 -15.07 -16.69 -49.82
C ASP A 169 -14.72 -16.38 -48.35
N SER A 170 -15.68 -15.85 -47.59
CA SER A 170 -15.51 -15.45 -46.19
C SER A 170 -15.66 -16.58 -45.18
N ARG A 171 -16.26 -17.72 -45.59
CA ARG A 171 -16.46 -18.89 -44.71
C ARG A 171 -15.21 -19.76 -44.65
N GLU A 172 -14.51 -19.90 -45.78
CA GLU A 172 -13.21 -20.57 -45.85
C GLU A 172 -12.12 -19.77 -45.13
N ALA A 173 -12.08 -18.43 -45.31
CA ALA A 173 -11.14 -17.57 -44.61
C ALA A 173 -11.36 -17.50 -43.09
N ALA A 174 -12.62 -17.56 -42.61
CA ALA A 174 -12.94 -17.56 -41.19
C ALA A 174 -12.67 -18.92 -40.51
N GLU A 175 -12.88 -20.02 -41.24
CA GLU A 175 -12.53 -21.37 -40.79
C GLU A 175 -11.00 -21.55 -40.78
N GLU A 176 -10.30 -21.03 -41.79
CA GLU A 176 -8.84 -20.99 -41.86
C GLU A 176 -8.22 -20.11 -40.76
N ALA A 177 -8.82 -18.96 -40.44
CA ALA A 177 -8.40 -18.13 -39.30
C ALA A 177 -8.69 -18.78 -37.94
N SER A 178 -9.80 -19.51 -37.80
CA SER A 178 -10.13 -20.29 -36.60
C SER A 178 -9.24 -21.53 -36.43
N LEU A 179 -8.69 -22.08 -37.51
CA LEU A 179 -7.76 -23.21 -37.51
C LEU A 179 -6.30 -22.75 -37.37
N ALA A 180 -5.97 -21.53 -37.80
CA ALA A 180 -4.64 -20.93 -37.68
C ALA A 180 -4.17 -20.86 -36.22
N LYS A 181 -5.08 -20.62 -35.26
CA LYS A 181 -4.75 -20.60 -33.82
C LYS A 181 -4.21 -21.93 -33.28
N TYR A 182 -4.47 -23.04 -33.99
CA TYR A 182 -3.98 -24.37 -33.64
C TYR A 182 -2.68 -24.72 -34.40
N ASP A 183 -2.14 -23.82 -35.24
CA ASP A 183 -0.85 -23.98 -35.95
C ASP A 183 -0.71 -25.30 -36.72
N GLY A 184 -1.85 -25.80 -37.24
CA GLY A 184 -1.94 -27.07 -37.96
C GLY A 184 -1.98 -28.31 -37.08
N TYR A 185 -2.02 -28.20 -35.76
CA TYR A 185 -2.22 -29.29 -34.81
C TYR A 185 -3.68 -29.70 -34.69
N ASN A 186 -3.93 -30.94 -34.25
CA ASN A 186 -5.29 -31.43 -34.05
C ASN A 186 -6.03 -30.60 -32.98
N LYS A 187 -7.17 -30.01 -33.38
CA LYS A 187 -7.99 -29.15 -32.52
C LYS A 187 -8.45 -29.86 -31.24
N ASN A 188 -9.00 -31.06 -31.37
CA ASN A 188 -9.53 -31.82 -30.22
C ASN A 188 -8.42 -32.15 -29.21
N LEU A 189 -7.22 -32.43 -29.70
CA LEU A 189 -6.05 -32.74 -28.90
C LEU A 189 -5.52 -31.52 -28.13
N ILE A 190 -5.48 -30.35 -28.78
CA ILE A 190 -5.11 -29.08 -28.12
C ILE A 190 -6.20 -28.66 -27.13
N ASP A 191 -7.48 -28.77 -27.51
CA ASP A 191 -8.63 -28.40 -26.67
C ASP A 191 -8.76 -29.29 -25.42
N ARG A 192 -8.21 -30.53 -25.42
CA ARG A 192 -8.06 -31.35 -24.21
C ARG A 192 -7.16 -30.69 -23.17
N PHE A 193 -6.03 -30.10 -23.59
CA PHE A 193 -5.19 -29.30 -22.70
C PHE A 193 -5.84 -27.96 -22.34
N GLY A 194 -6.60 -27.36 -23.25
CA GLY A 194 -7.47 -26.22 -22.97
C GLY A 194 -8.47 -26.49 -21.84
N SER A 195 -9.07 -27.69 -21.85
CA SER A 195 -10.00 -28.15 -20.81
C SER A 195 -9.33 -28.38 -19.45
N MET A 196 -8.00 -28.59 -19.44
CA MET A 196 -7.18 -28.66 -18.22
C MET A 196 -6.71 -27.27 -17.73
N GLY A 197 -7.14 -26.18 -18.38
CA GLY A 197 -6.88 -24.81 -17.95
C GLY A 197 -5.68 -24.12 -18.61
N PHE A 198 -5.10 -24.71 -19.66
CA PHE A 198 -3.98 -24.10 -20.40
C PHE A 198 -4.47 -23.31 -21.62
N ASP A 199 -3.89 -22.14 -21.85
CA ASP A 199 -4.19 -21.35 -23.06
C ASP A 199 -3.74 -22.05 -24.36
N VAL A 200 -4.52 -21.91 -25.43
CA VAL A 200 -4.31 -22.59 -26.73
C VAL A 200 -2.95 -22.24 -27.33
N GLU A 201 -2.50 -20.99 -27.29
CA GLU A 201 -1.22 -20.57 -27.86
C GLU A 201 -0.05 -21.24 -27.15
N ARG A 202 -0.20 -21.40 -25.85
CA ARG A 202 0.80 -22.02 -24.98
C ARG A 202 0.89 -23.52 -25.17
N VAL A 203 -0.25 -24.19 -25.37
CA VAL A 203 -0.29 -25.61 -25.73
C VAL A 203 0.36 -25.82 -27.10
N VAL A 204 0.06 -24.97 -28.08
CA VAL A 204 0.68 -25.00 -29.41
C VAL A 204 2.21 -24.82 -29.34
N ALA A 205 2.70 -23.88 -28.52
CA ALA A 205 4.14 -23.71 -28.30
C ALA A 205 4.79 -24.93 -27.62
N ALA A 206 4.09 -25.56 -26.66
CA ALA A 206 4.55 -26.79 -26.03
C ALA A 206 4.63 -27.95 -27.05
N PHE A 207 3.64 -28.09 -27.93
CA PHE A 207 3.61 -29.09 -29.00
C PHE A 207 4.75 -28.87 -30.02
N ARG A 208 5.03 -27.62 -30.38
CA ARG A 208 6.15 -27.26 -31.28
C ARG A 208 7.50 -27.64 -30.67
N SER A 209 7.73 -27.29 -29.40
CA SER A 209 8.97 -27.62 -28.68
C SER A 209 9.12 -29.11 -28.35
N ALA A 210 8.02 -29.86 -28.31
CA ALA A 210 8.01 -31.30 -28.10
C ALA A 210 8.14 -32.10 -29.42
N GLY A 211 8.27 -31.41 -30.56
CA GLY A 211 8.38 -32.05 -31.87
C GLY A 211 7.14 -32.84 -32.29
N VAL A 212 5.96 -32.44 -31.81
CA VAL A 212 4.70 -33.08 -32.22
C VAL A 212 4.45 -32.78 -33.70
N GLU A 213 4.06 -33.79 -34.47
CA GLU A 213 3.71 -33.64 -35.88
C GLU A 213 2.38 -32.90 -36.03
N ARG A 214 2.35 -31.87 -36.88
CA ARG A 214 1.14 -31.06 -37.10
C ARG A 214 0.02 -31.89 -37.73
N ARG A 215 0.34 -32.71 -38.74
CA ARG A 215 -0.61 -33.56 -39.49
C ARG A 215 -1.83 -32.81 -40.06
N GLY A 216 -1.68 -31.49 -40.30
CA GLY A 216 -2.71 -30.67 -40.95
C GLY A 216 -4.07 -30.69 -40.25
N GLY A 217 -4.09 -30.84 -38.92
CA GLY A 217 -5.33 -30.88 -38.14
C GLY A 217 -6.07 -32.22 -38.13
N GLN A 218 -5.57 -33.27 -38.78
CA GLN A 218 -6.19 -34.60 -38.80
C GLN A 218 -6.23 -35.23 -37.39
N ASP A 219 -7.22 -36.09 -37.13
CA ASP A 219 -7.34 -36.81 -35.85
C ASP A 219 -6.23 -37.87 -35.69
N TYR A 220 -5.50 -37.78 -34.58
CA TYR A 220 -4.51 -38.77 -34.15
C TYR A 220 -4.38 -38.75 -32.63
N GLU A 221 -3.95 -39.87 -32.04
CA GLU A 221 -3.72 -39.98 -30.61
C GLU A 221 -2.23 -39.88 -30.29
N LEU A 222 -1.89 -39.05 -29.30
CA LEU A 222 -0.56 -39.05 -28.68
C LEU A 222 -0.49 -40.18 -27.65
N GLY A 223 0.56 -41.00 -27.71
CA GLY A 223 0.80 -42.00 -26.66
C GLY A 223 0.96 -41.35 -25.27
N GLU A 224 0.47 -42.03 -24.23
CA GLU A 224 0.36 -41.50 -22.86
C GLU A 224 1.66 -40.87 -22.31
N GLY A 225 2.83 -41.44 -22.64
CA GLY A 225 4.12 -40.89 -22.24
C GLY A 225 4.40 -39.48 -22.80
N ARG A 226 4.08 -39.23 -24.07
CA ARG A 226 4.25 -37.89 -24.68
C ARG A 226 3.19 -36.90 -24.19
N MET A 227 1.99 -37.40 -23.88
CA MET A 227 0.94 -36.57 -23.26
C MET A 227 1.36 -36.10 -21.86
N GLY A 228 2.00 -36.97 -21.08
CA GLY A 228 2.61 -36.65 -19.80
C GLY A 228 3.72 -35.61 -19.89
N ASP A 229 4.64 -35.74 -20.86
CA ASP A 229 5.73 -34.77 -21.05
C ASP A 229 5.24 -33.36 -21.42
N ILE A 230 4.22 -33.29 -22.29
CA ILE A 230 3.60 -32.03 -22.69
C ILE A 230 2.84 -31.41 -21.52
N ALA A 231 2.09 -32.21 -20.74
CA ALA A 231 1.42 -31.75 -19.53
C ALA A 231 2.42 -31.25 -18.49
N ALA A 232 3.53 -31.96 -18.26
CA ALA A 232 4.59 -31.56 -17.34
C ALA A 232 5.23 -30.22 -17.75
N ARG A 233 5.48 -29.99 -19.05
CA ARG A 233 6.00 -28.70 -19.56
C ARG A 233 4.98 -27.57 -19.42
N LEU A 234 3.70 -27.85 -19.65
CA LEU A 234 2.63 -26.88 -19.48
C LEU A 234 2.45 -26.50 -18.01
N LEU A 235 2.47 -27.48 -17.11
CA LEU A 235 2.42 -27.32 -15.65
C LEU A 235 3.67 -26.61 -15.10
N ALA A 236 4.87 -26.93 -15.59
CA ALA A 236 6.12 -26.30 -15.13
C ALA A 236 6.16 -24.78 -15.36
N LYS A 237 5.46 -24.27 -16.37
CA LYS A 237 5.27 -22.83 -16.58
C LYS A 237 3.98 -22.30 -15.93
N SER A 238 3.06 -23.16 -15.46
CA SER A 238 1.67 -22.82 -15.05
C SER A 238 1.44 -22.93 -13.55
N THR A 239 2.50 -23.19 -12.79
CA THR A 239 2.56 -22.87 -11.38
C THR A 239 2.51 -21.35 -11.23
N ASN A 240 1.30 -20.78 -11.36
CA ASN A 240 0.94 -19.50 -10.77
C ASN A 240 0.74 -19.71 -9.25
N ALA A 241 1.74 -20.33 -8.60
CA ALA A 241 2.01 -19.98 -7.22
C ALA A 241 2.41 -18.51 -7.29
N MET A 242 1.75 -17.62 -6.54
CA MET A 242 2.25 -16.25 -6.41
C MET A 242 3.75 -16.35 -6.12
N ILE A 243 4.56 -15.84 -7.04
CA ILE A 243 6.01 -15.85 -6.86
C ILE A 243 6.29 -14.91 -5.68
N GLU A 244 7.35 -15.15 -4.91
CA GLU A 244 7.69 -14.36 -3.71
C GLU A 244 7.56 -12.84 -3.92
N ASP A 245 8.00 -12.39 -5.10
CA ASP A 245 7.86 -11.02 -5.56
C ASP A 245 6.41 -10.50 -5.59
N ASP A 246 5.45 -11.30 -6.05
CA ASP A 246 4.04 -10.91 -6.12
C ASP A 246 3.42 -10.83 -4.73
N ILE A 247 3.84 -11.72 -3.82
CA ILE A 247 3.46 -11.67 -2.40
C ILE A 247 4.00 -10.38 -1.75
N TYR A 248 5.18 -9.91 -2.16
CA TYR A 248 5.69 -8.61 -1.74
C TYR A 248 4.93 -7.45 -2.35
N ARG A 249 4.63 -7.49 -3.65
CA ARG A 249 3.89 -6.43 -4.35
C ARG A 249 2.46 -6.25 -3.83
N ALA A 250 1.83 -7.32 -3.34
CA ALA A 250 0.51 -7.26 -2.71
C ALA A 250 0.51 -6.61 -1.30
N SER A 251 1.68 -6.42 -0.67
CA SER A 251 1.79 -5.87 0.67
C SER A 251 1.47 -4.37 0.73
N SER A 252 1.00 -3.91 1.90
CA SER A 252 0.84 -2.48 2.18
C SER A 252 2.18 -1.72 2.10
N GLN A 253 3.28 -2.37 2.48
CA GLN A 253 4.62 -1.79 2.42
C GLN A 253 5.03 -1.44 0.99
N TYR A 254 4.78 -2.33 0.02
CA TYR A 254 5.06 -2.02 -1.38
C TYR A 254 4.10 -0.96 -1.92
N ARG A 255 2.80 -1.18 -1.76
CA ARG A 255 1.76 -0.34 -2.37
C ARG A 255 1.71 1.11 -1.86
N LEU A 256 2.03 1.32 -0.58
CA LEU A 256 1.84 2.61 0.09
C LEU A 256 3.15 3.24 0.58
N TRP A 257 4.21 2.45 0.72
CA TRP A 257 5.44 2.87 1.38
C TRP A 257 6.71 2.56 0.58
N SER A 258 6.59 2.23 -0.71
CA SER A 258 7.73 2.11 -1.62
C SER A 258 7.66 3.21 -2.68
N TYR A 259 8.80 3.85 -2.94
CA TYR A 259 8.91 5.08 -3.71
C TYR A 259 10.13 5.03 -4.62
N THR A 260 10.10 5.83 -5.68
CA THR A 260 11.35 6.25 -6.32
C THR A 260 11.96 7.41 -5.54
N GLU A 261 13.28 7.56 -5.59
CA GLU A 261 13.98 8.65 -4.89
C GLU A 261 13.41 10.05 -5.22
N PRO A 262 13.13 10.41 -6.49
CA PRO A 262 12.51 11.70 -6.80
C PRO A 262 11.10 11.86 -6.21
N SER A 263 10.29 10.80 -6.22
CA SER A 263 8.93 10.86 -5.65
C SER A 263 8.95 11.03 -4.13
N LEU A 264 9.91 10.41 -3.44
CA LEU A 264 10.09 10.53 -2.00
C LEU A 264 10.54 11.95 -1.61
N GLN A 265 11.47 12.53 -2.36
CA GLN A 265 11.92 13.92 -2.17
C GLN A 265 10.78 14.91 -2.42
N SER A 266 10.01 14.73 -3.49
CA SER A 266 8.84 15.56 -3.80
C SER A 266 7.78 15.51 -2.70
N LEU A 267 7.49 14.30 -2.18
CA LEU A 267 6.54 14.13 -1.07
C LEU A 267 6.98 14.90 0.18
N ARG A 268 8.26 14.81 0.56
CA ARG A 268 8.81 15.55 1.71
C ARG A 268 8.74 17.06 1.50
N ALA A 269 9.10 17.54 0.31
CA ALA A 269 9.04 18.96 -0.03
C ALA A 269 7.60 19.49 0.05
N SER A 270 6.63 18.73 -0.47
CA SER A 270 5.21 19.09 -0.41
C SER A 270 4.70 19.12 1.04
N THR A 271 4.99 18.09 1.83
CA THR A 271 4.62 18.04 3.26
C THR A 271 5.20 19.22 4.04
N ASN A 272 6.48 19.54 3.80
CA ASN A 272 7.17 20.67 4.42
C ASN A 272 6.55 22.01 4.02
N ALA A 273 6.22 22.21 2.75
CA ALA A 273 5.63 23.45 2.25
C ALA A 273 4.26 23.72 2.89
N VAL A 274 3.38 22.72 2.89
CA VAL A 274 2.04 22.80 3.51
C VAL A 274 2.16 23.05 5.02
N ALA A 275 3.09 22.36 5.70
CA ALA A 275 3.31 22.57 7.12
C ALA A 275 3.85 23.97 7.44
N SER A 276 4.80 24.46 6.65
CA SER A 276 5.37 25.80 6.78
C SER A 276 4.30 26.88 6.70
N GLU A 277 3.38 26.77 5.72
CA GLU A 277 2.26 27.69 5.58
C GLU A 277 1.34 27.66 6.81
N ARG A 278 0.95 26.46 7.26
CA ARG A 278 0.08 26.28 8.44
C ARG A 278 0.71 26.83 9.72
N VAL A 279 2.01 26.61 9.91
CA VAL A 279 2.79 27.12 11.04
C VAL A 279 2.83 28.65 11.03
N ARG A 280 3.16 29.26 9.89
CA ARG A 280 3.17 30.73 9.76
C ARG A 280 1.80 31.31 10.07
N ALA A 281 0.74 30.70 9.56
CA ALA A 281 -0.63 31.11 9.85
C ALA A 281 -0.99 30.99 11.34
N ALA A 282 -0.61 29.89 12.00
CA ALA A 282 -0.85 29.69 13.44
C ALA A 282 -0.09 30.69 14.31
N LEU A 283 1.16 31.00 13.97
CA LEU A 283 1.98 31.98 14.69
C LEU A 283 1.43 33.41 14.54
N ARG A 284 0.93 33.77 13.35
CA ARG A 284 0.25 35.06 13.13
C ARG A 284 -0.98 35.19 14.03
N ARG A 285 -1.87 34.19 14.03
CA ARG A 285 -3.07 34.17 14.90
C ARG A 285 -2.73 34.28 16.38
N SER A 286 -1.70 33.57 16.84
CA SER A 286 -1.26 33.63 18.24
C SER A 286 -0.78 35.02 18.65
N ARG A 287 0.02 35.68 17.79
CA ARG A 287 0.50 37.06 18.02
C ARG A 287 -0.63 38.08 18.07
N GLU A 288 -1.58 38.00 17.14
CA GLU A 288 -2.77 38.86 17.12
C GLU A 288 -3.62 38.70 18.39
N THR A 289 -3.79 37.46 18.86
CA THR A 289 -4.49 37.16 20.12
C THR A 289 -3.76 37.77 21.31
N HIS A 290 -2.43 37.67 21.36
CA HIS A 290 -1.63 38.28 22.42
C HIS A 290 -1.68 39.82 22.40
N GLN A 291 -1.60 40.45 21.24
CA GLN A 291 -1.70 41.91 21.11
C GLN A 291 -3.07 42.43 21.53
N SER A 292 -4.16 41.78 21.11
CA SER A 292 -5.52 42.16 21.53
C SER A 292 -5.76 42.00 23.04
N THR A 293 -5.21 40.95 23.67
CA THR A 293 -5.26 40.81 25.14
C THR A 293 -4.41 41.85 25.88
N ALA A 294 -3.25 42.23 25.34
CA ALA A 294 -2.38 43.25 25.94
C ALA A 294 -2.98 44.66 25.86
N SER A 295 -3.60 45.01 24.73
CA SER A 295 -4.31 46.27 24.55
C SER A 295 -5.56 46.39 25.45
N SER A 296 -6.18 45.26 25.79
CA SER A 296 -7.34 45.24 26.70
C SER A 296 -6.96 45.35 28.18
N ALA A 297 -5.70 45.08 28.54
CA ALA A 297 -5.20 45.15 29.92
C ALA A 297 -4.54 46.50 30.26
N ALA A 298 -4.09 47.28 29.28
CA ALA A 298 -3.46 48.59 29.47
C ALA A 298 -4.45 49.73 29.23
N GLY A 299 -5.23 50.09 30.25
CA GLY A 299 -6.23 51.18 30.22
C GLY A 299 -5.67 52.62 30.18
N THR A 300 -4.49 52.86 29.60
CA THR A 300 -3.95 54.23 29.47
C THR A 300 -3.22 54.40 28.14
N PRO A 301 -3.49 55.45 27.33
CA PRO A 301 -2.75 55.69 26.10
C PRO A 301 -1.33 56.17 26.46
N LEU A 302 -0.31 55.40 26.10
CA LEU A 302 1.07 55.88 26.07
C LEU A 302 1.32 56.64 24.76
N PRO A 303 2.10 57.72 24.76
CA PRO A 303 2.31 58.54 23.58
C PRO A 303 3.11 57.78 22.53
N GLU A 304 2.79 58.05 21.27
CA GLU A 304 3.40 57.54 20.05
C GLU A 304 4.94 57.62 20.10
N SER A 305 5.58 56.57 20.61
CA SER A 305 6.99 56.33 20.34
C SER A 305 7.09 55.46 19.10
N ASN A 306 7.54 56.08 18.00
CA ASN A 306 8.02 55.46 16.76
C ASN A 306 8.49 54.01 16.94
N MET A 307 7.59 53.04 16.78
CA MET A 307 7.99 51.71 16.34
C MET A 307 7.86 51.75 14.83
N GLU A 308 9.00 51.96 14.17
CA GLU A 308 9.15 51.61 12.76
C GLU A 308 8.48 50.26 12.54
N MET A 309 7.42 50.27 11.73
CA MET A 309 6.78 49.06 11.25
C MET A 309 7.87 48.23 10.56
N ASN A 310 8.35 47.21 11.25
CA ASN A 310 9.25 46.23 10.68
C ASN A 310 8.43 45.42 9.67
N LYS A 311 8.46 45.90 8.42
CA LYS A 311 7.75 45.43 7.22
C LYS A 311 8.18 44.02 6.76
N ASN A 312 8.54 43.13 7.68
CA ASN A 312 8.86 41.74 7.37
C ASN A 312 7.81 40.79 7.98
N GLU A 313 6.57 40.89 7.50
CA GLU A 313 5.46 40.02 7.92
C GLU A 313 5.61 38.54 7.46
N ASN A 314 6.70 38.22 6.75
CA ASN A 314 7.08 36.89 6.25
C ASN A 314 8.25 36.21 7.01
N ASP A 315 8.77 36.80 8.11
CA ASP A 315 10.11 36.47 8.66
C ASP A 315 10.25 35.21 9.54
N VAL A 316 9.21 34.36 9.70
CA VAL A 316 9.42 33.10 10.42
C VAL A 316 10.09 32.09 9.48
N GLU A 317 11.40 31.92 9.66
CA GLU A 317 12.20 30.94 8.95
C GLU A 317 11.85 29.51 9.40
N CYS A 318 11.01 28.85 8.62
CA CYS A 318 10.63 27.44 8.81
C CYS A 318 11.79 26.49 8.48
N LEU A 319 11.74 25.26 9.02
CA LEU A 319 12.70 24.22 8.69
C LEU A 319 12.62 23.84 7.21
N THR A 320 13.77 23.56 6.58
CA THR A 320 13.79 22.93 5.25
C THR A 320 13.50 21.43 5.33
N PRO A 321 13.12 20.77 4.22
CA PRO A 321 12.93 19.31 4.20
C PRO A 321 14.14 18.52 4.70
N GLU A 322 15.35 18.99 4.41
CA GLU A 322 16.62 18.37 4.84
C GLU A 322 16.84 18.56 6.34
N GLU A 323 16.53 19.74 6.89
CA GLU A 323 16.59 20.01 8.33
C GLU A 323 15.58 19.14 9.09
N GLU A 324 14.36 18.98 8.56
CA GLU A 324 13.36 18.07 9.11
C GLU A 324 13.84 16.62 9.09
N LEU A 325 14.46 16.17 7.99
CA LEU A 325 14.99 14.81 7.87
C LEU A 325 16.10 14.53 8.90
N VAL A 326 17.02 15.48 9.10
CA VAL A 326 18.07 15.38 10.14
C VAL A 326 17.46 15.25 11.52
N LEU A 327 16.43 16.05 11.82
CA LEU A 327 15.73 15.99 13.10
C LEU A 327 15.00 14.66 13.31
N VAL A 328 14.28 14.17 12.29
CA VAL A 328 13.59 12.88 12.35
C VAL A 328 14.58 11.74 12.58
N ARG A 329 15.72 11.76 11.88
CA ARG A 329 16.78 10.76 12.07
C ARG A 329 17.35 10.78 13.49
N TYR A 330 17.60 11.95 14.06
CA TYR A 330 18.03 12.06 15.46
C TYR A 330 17.04 11.39 16.43
N TYR A 331 15.74 11.62 16.25
CA TYR A 331 14.73 11.00 17.10
C TYR A 331 14.51 9.51 16.80
N CYS A 332 14.83 9.02 15.60
CA CYS A 332 14.92 7.59 15.32
C CYS A 332 16.06 6.94 16.11
N GLU A 333 17.25 7.56 16.16
CA GLU A 333 18.37 7.10 17.01
C GLU A 333 17.97 7.12 18.50
N LYS A 334 17.29 8.17 18.97
CA LYS A 334 16.77 8.21 20.35
C LYS A 334 15.71 7.15 20.65
N THR A 335 14.91 6.76 19.65
CA THR A 335 13.94 5.66 19.79
C THR A 335 14.65 4.33 19.95
N LEU A 336 15.73 4.12 19.19
CA LEU A 336 16.57 2.93 19.32
C LEU A 336 17.21 2.85 20.72
N GLU A 337 17.85 3.93 21.16
CA GLU A 337 18.47 4.05 22.49
C GLU A 337 17.44 3.81 23.61
N LEU A 338 16.26 4.42 23.53
CA LEU A 338 15.18 4.21 24.51
C LEU A 338 14.78 2.74 24.60
N GLY A 339 14.66 2.03 23.47
CA GLY A 339 14.34 0.61 23.50
C GLY A 339 15.44 -0.26 24.15
N GLU A 340 16.69 0.20 24.14
CA GLU A 340 17.84 -0.49 24.76
C GLU A 340 17.91 -0.28 26.27
N THR A 341 17.31 0.79 26.80
CA THR A 341 17.33 1.05 28.25
C THR A 341 16.41 0.11 29.05
N TYR A 342 15.46 -0.54 28.39
CA TYR A 342 14.56 -1.53 29.03
C TYR A 342 15.32 -2.78 29.47
N LYS A 343 14.78 -3.47 30.48
CA LYS A 343 15.35 -4.71 31.02
C LYS A 343 14.29 -5.82 31.08
N PRO A 344 14.38 -6.86 30.22
CA PRO A 344 15.32 -7.00 29.12
C PRO A 344 15.11 -5.92 28.03
N PRO A 345 16.11 -5.65 27.17
CA PRO A 345 15.96 -4.70 26.06
C PRO A 345 14.79 -5.07 25.16
N ILE A 346 14.09 -4.06 24.65
CA ILE A 346 13.01 -4.29 23.69
C ILE A 346 13.60 -4.99 22.44
N PRO A 347 12.94 -6.03 21.91
CA PRO A 347 13.46 -6.80 20.77
C PRO A 347 13.83 -5.92 19.58
N THR A 348 14.86 -6.32 18.85
CA THR A 348 15.35 -5.57 17.67
C THR A 348 14.28 -5.33 16.63
N MET A 349 13.42 -6.32 16.37
CA MET A 349 12.29 -6.20 15.44
C MET A 349 11.34 -5.07 15.85
N VAL A 350 10.92 -5.08 17.12
CA VAL A 350 10.01 -4.07 17.69
C VAL A 350 10.60 -2.67 17.59
N ARG A 351 11.89 -2.51 17.88
CA ARG A 351 12.59 -1.23 17.73
C ARG A 351 12.67 -0.77 16.27
N ALA A 352 12.93 -1.69 15.34
CA ALA A 352 12.92 -1.40 13.91
C ALA A 352 11.53 -0.96 13.43
N THR A 353 10.47 -1.66 13.83
CA THR A 353 9.07 -1.31 13.54
C THR A 353 8.75 0.11 14.03
N ALA A 354 9.14 0.43 15.26
CA ALA A 354 8.95 1.77 15.83
C ALA A 354 9.64 2.87 15.01
N ILE A 355 10.88 2.62 14.56
CA ILE A 355 11.61 3.54 13.69
C ILE A 355 10.86 3.71 12.36
N GLN A 356 10.40 2.63 11.74
CA GLN A 356 9.64 2.73 10.49
C GLN A 356 8.32 3.47 10.67
N TYR A 357 7.65 3.32 11.82
CA TYR A 357 6.46 4.11 12.13
C TYR A 357 6.76 5.60 12.20
N LEU A 358 7.84 6.00 12.88
CA LEU A 358 8.25 7.41 12.90
C LEU A 358 8.59 7.93 11.50
N ARG A 359 9.38 7.18 10.73
CA ARG A 359 9.77 7.60 9.37
C ARG A 359 8.56 7.75 8.46
N ARG A 360 7.62 6.79 8.48
CA ARG A 360 6.37 6.83 7.71
C ARG A 360 5.47 8.00 8.13
N PHE A 361 5.32 8.19 9.45
CA PHE A 361 4.53 9.31 10.00
C PHE A 361 5.04 10.66 9.48
N TYR A 362 6.35 10.87 9.47
CA TYR A 362 6.98 12.11 9.01
C TYR A 362 7.16 12.24 7.49
N LEU A 363 6.62 11.32 6.68
CA LEU A 363 6.44 11.57 5.24
C LEU A 363 5.20 12.43 4.96
N THR A 364 4.18 12.33 5.80
CA THR A 364 2.89 13.03 5.65
C THR A 364 2.63 14.07 6.74
N ASN A 365 3.52 14.14 7.74
CA ASN A 365 3.48 15.11 8.82
C ASN A 365 4.83 15.79 8.97
N SER A 366 4.84 17.01 9.51
CA SER A 366 6.06 17.79 9.72
C SER A 366 6.43 17.84 11.22
N PRO A 367 7.72 17.74 11.57
CA PRO A 367 8.23 18.02 12.92
C PRO A 367 7.84 19.39 13.48
N MET A 368 7.61 20.39 12.61
CA MET A 368 7.13 21.71 13.01
C MET A 368 5.67 21.69 13.51
N THR A 369 4.89 20.71 13.06
CA THR A 369 3.50 20.51 13.51
C THR A 369 3.44 19.58 14.71
N TYR A 370 4.10 18.43 14.63
CA TYR A 370 4.14 17.42 15.69
C TYR A 370 5.58 17.09 16.04
N HIS A 371 6.01 17.49 17.23
CA HIS A 371 7.40 17.34 17.62
C HIS A 371 7.77 15.85 17.83
N PRO A 372 8.88 15.33 17.25
CA PRO A 372 9.20 13.90 17.29
C PRO A 372 9.36 13.30 18.69
N LYS A 373 9.85 14.08 19.67
CA LYS A 373 9.89 13.67 21.09
C LYS A 373 8.52 13.22 21.62
N SER A 374 7.44 13.86 21.18
CA SER A 374 6.07 13.55 21.62
C SER A 374 5.48 12.35 20.90
N ILE A 375 6.07 11.93 19.77
CA ILE A 375 5.56 10.81 18.95
C ILE A 375 6.39 9.54 19.20
N MET A 376 7.69 9.65 19.46
CA MET A 376 8.61 8.49 19.52
C MET A 376 8.24 7.44 20.57
N ALA A 377 7.83 7.86 21.77
CA ALA A 377 7.44 6.94 22.83
C ALA A 377 6.18 6.17 22.44
N CYS A 378 5.21 6.84 21.83
CA CYS A 378 4.02 6.21 21.29
C CYS A 378 4.34 5.26 20.13
N ALA A 379 5.22 5.65 19.21
CA ALA A 379 5.61 4.78 18.10
C ALA A 379 6.25 3.47 18.60
N LEU A 380 7.12 3.57 19.60
CA LEU A 380 7.70 2.41 20.25
C LEU A 380 6.65 1.58 20.99
N PHE A 381 5.72 2.21 21.71
CA PHE A 381 4.64 1.53 22.41
C PHE A 381 3.67 0.81 21.45
N VAL A 382 3.28 1.44 20.35
CA VAL A 382 2.41 0.82 19.34
C VAL A 382 3.13 -0.34 18.66
N ALA A 383 4.43 -0.21 18.37
CA ALA A 383 5.23 -1.30 17.81
C ALA A 383 5.25 -2.55 18.72
N THR A 384 5.27 -2.38 20.05
CA THR A 384 5.23 -3.53 20.98
C THR A 384 3.92 -4.31 20.82
N LYS A 385 2.79 -3.62 20.59
CA LYS A 385 1.49 -4.26 20.33
C LYS A 385 1.46 -4.99 18.99
N THR A 386 1.96 -4.36 17.93
CA THR A 386 1.87 -4.90 16.56
C THR A 386 2.79 -6.08 16.31
N ASP A 387 3.93 -6.14 17.00
CA ASP A 387 4.90 -7.24 16.92
C ASP A 387 4.69 -8.31 18.01
N ASN A 388 3.53 -8.33 18.66
CA ASN A 388 3.18 -9.29 19.72
C ASN A 388 4.16 -9.33 20.90
N TYR A 389 4.84 -8.22 21.19
CA TYR A 389 5.68 -8.05 22.37
C TYR A 389 4.92 -7.24 23.42
N TYR A 390 4.02 -7.89 24.17
CA TYR A 390 3.15 -7.16 25.08
C TYR A 390 3.92 -6.58 26.28
N ILE A 391 3.79 -5.26 26.48
CA ILE A 391 4.18 -4.55 27.70
C ILE A 391 3.01 -3.67 28.13
N SER A 392 2.68 -3.66 29.42
CA SER A 392 1.59 -2.82 29.90
C SER A 392 1.94 -1.33 29.77
N LEU A 393 0.94 -0.48 29.52
CA LEU A 393 1.16 0.96 29.37
C LEU A 393 1.89 1.58 30.57
N ARG A 394 1.52 1.19 31.79
CA ARG A 394 2.13 1.70 33.02
C ARG A 394 3.60 1.31 33.09
N GLN A 395 3.89 0.02 32.93
CA GLN A 395 5.26 -0.49 32.92
C GLN A 395 6.11 0.13 31.81
N PHE A 396 5.52 0.40 30.65
CA PHE A 396 6.20 1.11 29.57
C PHE A 396 6.51 2.56 29.97
N ALA A 397 5.53 3.32 30.45
CA ALA A 397 5.73 4.70 30.87
C ALA A 397 6.79 4.82 31.98
N ASP A 398 6.78 3.92 32.97
CA ASP A 398 7.76 3.86 34.06
C ASP A 398 9.20 3.61 33.55
N GLY A 399 9.35 3.00 32.37
CA GLY A 399 10.63 2.73 31.73
C GLY A 399 11.20 3.92 30.93
N ILE A 400 10.42 4.99 30.73
CA ILE A 400 10.86 6.17 29.98
C ILE A 400 11.56 7.15 30.94
N PRO A 401 12.80 7.58 30.65
CA PRO A 401 13.47 8.58 31.48
C PRO A 401 12.71 9.92 31.54
N GLY A 402 12.55 10.46 32.75
CA GLY A 402 11.88 11.75 33.02
C GLY A 402 10.41 11.60 33.44
N ASP A 403 9.67 12.71 33.42
CA ASP A 403 8.29 12.77 33.95
C ASP A 403 7.21 12.38 32.90
N THR A 404 7.50 11.40 32.03
CA THR A 404 6.55 11.00 30.97
C THR A 404 5.38 10.23 31.57
N THR A 405 4.16 10.73 31.39
CA THR A 405 2.95 10.07 31.91
C THR A 405 2.38 9.05 30.93
N THR A 406 1.50 8.17 31.41
CA THR A 406 0.75 7.24 30.56
C THR A 406 -0.09 7.95 29.50
N GLU A 407 -0.61 9.13 29.82
CA GLU A 407 -1.39 10.00 28.95
C GLU A 407 -0.52 10.57 27.83
N ASP A 408 0.73 10.92 28.10
CA ASP A 408 1.66 11.42 27.08
C ASP A 408 1.99 10.36 26.04
N VAL A 409 2.03 9.09 26.44
CA VAL A 409 2.25 7.95 25.53
C VAL A 409 1.02 7.68 24.67
N ILE A 410 -0.20 7.73 25.22
CA ILE A 410 -1.43 7.41 24.47
C ILE A 410 -1.99 8.59 23.68
N ALA A 411 -1.81 9.84 24.11
CA ALA A 411 -2.35 11.01 23.43
C ALA A 411 -2.08 11.05 21.90
N PRO A 412 -0.86 10.74 21.40
CA PRO A 412 -0.57 10.67 19.97
C PRO A 412 -0.98 9.35 19.28
N GLU A 413 -1.51 8.34 19.97
CA GLU A 413 -1.74 6.99 19.42
C GLU A 413 -2.61 7.00 18.17
N PHE A 414 -3.78 7.62 18.25
CA PHE A 414 -4.68 7.71 17.09
C PHE A 414 -4.08 8.54 15.95
N LEU A 415 -3.42 9.66 16.27
CA LEU A 415 -2.74 10.51 15.30
C LEU A 415 -1.65 9.73 14.55
N LEU A 416 -0.85 8.94 15.28
CA LEU A 416 0.17 8.07 14.71
C LEU A 416 -0.48 7.05 13.78
N MET A 417 -1.52 6.34 14.23
CA MET A 417 -2.23 5.34 13.41
C MET A 417 -2.79 5.94 12.12
N GLN A 418 -3.34 7.16 12.18
CA GLN A 418 -3.78 7.90 10.98
C GLN A 418 -2.62 8.22 10.04
N GLY A 419 -1.50 8.72 10.58
CA GLY A 419 -0.30 8.99 9.78
C GLY A 419 0.32 7.74 9.16
N LEU A 420 0.11 6.56 9.77
CA LEU A 420 0.48 5.25 9.22
C LEU A 420 -0.56 4.66 8.27
N ARG A 421 -1.65 5.39 7.99
CA ARG A 421 -2.77 4.93 7.15
C ARG A 421 -3.33 3.58 7.63
N PHE A 422 -3.29 3.33 8.94
CA PHE A 422 -3.67 2.06 9.58
C PHE A 422 -2.94 0.82 9.02
N THR A 423 -1.75 1.02 8.43
CA THR A 423 -0.94 -0.06 7.87
C THR A 423 0.26 -0.38 8.77
N PHE A 424 0.01 -1.31 9.68
CA PHE A 424 0.96 -1.68 10.75
C PHE A 424 1.99 -2.73 10.34
N ASP A 425 1.73 -3.50 9.27
CA ASP A 425 2.67 -4.49 8.76
C ASP A 425 3.95 -3.81 8.24
N VAL A 426 5.09 -4.26 8.78
CA VAL A 426 6.44 -3.83 8.38
C VAL A 426 7.28 -5.08 8.14
N ARG A 427 7.70 -5.26 6.89
CA ARG A 427 8.56 -6.37 6.49
C ARG A 427 10.00 -5.98 6.67
N HIS A 428 10.70 -6.70 7.54
CA HIS A 428 12.09 -6.43 7.89
C HIS A 428 13.09 -7.40 7.23
N PRO A 429 14.33 -6.94 6.97
CA PRO A 429 15.39 -7.72 6.31
C PRO A 429 15.98 -8.85 7.18
N PHE A 430 15.72 -8.86 8.51
CA PHE A 430 16.41 -9.76 9.43
C PHE A 430 16.14 -11.25 9.16
N ARG A 431 14.90 -11.63 8.84
CA ARG A 431 14.58 -13.05 8.55
C ARG A 431 15.20 -13.54 7.24
N GLY A 432 15.26 -12.67 6.22
CA GLY A 432 15.92 -12.98 4.96
C GLY A 432 17.41 -13.26 5.15
N LEU A 433 18.07 -12.47 6.00
CA LEU A 433 19.46 -12.73 6.40
C LEU A 433 19.64 -14.10 7.06
N GLU A 434 18.78 -14.48 8.01
CA GLU A 434 18.89 -15.81 8.64
C GLU A 434 18.73 -16.93 7.60
N GLY A 435 17.80 -16.79 6.65
CA GLY A 435 17.63 -17.75 5.55
C GLY A 435 18.87 -17.88 4.67
N GLY A 436 19.45 -16.76 4.24
CA GLY A 436 20.67 -16.76 3.41
C GLY A 436 21.89 -17.35 4.13
N VAL A 437 22.03 -17.08 5.44
CA VAL A 437 23.11 -17.66 6.26
C VAL A 437 22.92 -19.15 6.48
N MET A 438 21.69 -19.61 6.73
CA MET A 438 21.37 -21.04 6.82
C MET A 438 21.71 -21.78 5.53
N GLU A 439 21.45 -21.16 4.38
CA GLU A 439 21.79 -21.73 3.07
C GLU A 439 23.31 -21.82 2.86
N LEU A 440 24.05 -20.75 3.13
CA LEU A 440 25.52 -20.76 3.04
C LEU A 440 26.14 -21.80 3.98
N GLN A 441 25.60 -21.93 5.19
CA GLN A 441 26.06 -22.93 6.15
C GLN A 441 25.75 -24.35 5.66
N ALA A 442 24.58 -24.58 5.06
CA ALA A 442 24.24 -25.86 4.45
C ALA A 442 25.20 -26.19 3.28
N ILE A 443 25.53 -25.22 2.43
CA ILE A 443 26.52 -25.39 1.36
C ILE A 443 27.90 -25.73 1.93
N ALA A 444 28.36 -25.01 2.95
CA ALA A 444 29.65 -25.26 3.60
C ALA A 444 29.75 -26.69 4.18
N GLU A 445 28.63 -27.26 4.61
CA GLU A 445 28.54 -28.62 5.15
C GLU A 445 28.27 -29.70 4.09
N GLY A 446 28.23 -29.35 2.80
CA GLY A 446 27.95 -30.29 1.70
C GLY A 446 26.48 -30.70 1.60
N ARG A 447 25.58 -29.93 2.21
CA ARG A 447 24.11 -30.12 2.20
C ARG A 447 23.39 -29.07 1.36
N GLY A 448 24.12 -28.36 0.50
CA GLY A 448 23.57 -27.34 -0.41
C GLY A 448 22.62 -27.95 -1.44
N GLN A 449 21.54 -27.24 -1.74
CA GLN A 449 20.62 -27.65 -2.81
C GLN A 449 20.89 -26.80 -4.06
N PRO A 450 21.32 -27.42 -5.17
CA PRO A 450 21.48 -26.74 -6.45
C PRO A 450 20.19 -26.08 -6.92
N ALA A 451 20.32 -24.97 -7.62
CA ALA A 451 19.14 -24.29 -8.13
C ALA A 451 18.44 -25.16 -9.20
N PRO A 452 17.09 -25.16 -9.28
CA PRO A 452 16.36 -26.02 -10.22
C PRO A 452 16.73 -25.83 -11.70
N HIS A 453 17.31 -24.68 -12.05
CA HIS A 453 17.73 -24.34 -13.41
C HIS A 453 19.19 -24.71 -13.72
N LEU A 454 19.93 -25.25 -12.74
CA LEU A 454 21.30 -25.78 -12.89
C LEU A 454 21.30 -27.29 -12.55
N PRO A 455 20.66 -28.14 -13.38
CA PRO A 455 20.45 -29.55 -13.07
C PRO A 455 21.72 -30.41 -13.04
N HIS A 456 22.85 -29.87 -13.52
CA HIS A 456 24.14 -30.54 -13.55
C HIS A 456 25.03 -30.21 -12.36
N GLU A 457 24.69 -29.17 -11.58
CA GLU A 457 25.45 -28.78 -10.41
C GLU A 457 25.08 -29.69 -9.22
N THR A 458 26.08 -30.16 -8.49
CA THR A 458 25.91 -31.03 -7.31
C THR A 458 26.14 -30.28 -6.01
N ALA A 459 25.79 -30.89 -4.88
CA ALA A 459 26.06 -30.32 -3.56
C ALA A 459 27.58 -30.18 -3.31
N GLU A 460 28.36 -31.13 -3.83
CA GLU A 460 29.82 -31.12 -3.79
C GLU A 460 30.39 -29.97 -4.62
N ASP A 461 29.84 -29.70 -5.81
CA ASP A 461 30.27 -28.58 -6.66
C ASP A 461 30.04 -27.24 -5.97
N LEU A 462 28.88 -27.06 -5.33
CA LEU A 462 28.57 -25.87 -4.55
C LEU A 462 29.53 -25.70 -3.36
N GLN A 463 29.85 -26.79 -2.66
CA GLN A 463 30.78 -26.76 -1.54
C GLN A 463 32.20 -26.39 -2.00
N GLN A 464 32.67 -26.99 -3.10
CA GLN A 464 33.96 -26.66 -3.69
C GLN A 464 34.00 -25.20 -4.17
N GLY A 465 32.94 -24.74 -4.84
CA GLY A 465 32.78 -23.35 -5.26
C GLY A 465 32.90 -22.39 -4.08
N LEU A 466 32.17 -22.66 -2.99
CA LEU A 466 32.23 -21.86 -1.77
C LEU A 466 33.63 -21.85 -1.15
N LEU A 467 34.32 -22.99 -1.10
CA LEU A 467 35.69 -23.07 -0.56
C LEU A 467 36.73 -22.37 -1.45
N SER A 468 36.43 -22.18 -2.74
CA SER A 468 37.30 -21.54 -3.72
C SER A 468 37.20 -20.01 -3.78
N ILE A 469 36.21 -19.41 -3.10
CA ILE A 469 36.02 -17.95 -3.13
C ILE A 469 37.23 -17.22 -2.53
N ALA A 470 37.47 -15.99 -3.02
CA ALA A 470 38.58 -15.16 -2.56
C ALA A 470 38.59 -15.02 -1.01
N PRO A 471 39.78 -15.12 -0.36
CA PRO A 471 39.88 -15.08 1.09
C PRO A 471 39.42 -13.73 1.65
N PRO A 472 38.86 -13.70 2.87
CA PRO A 472 38.43 -12.45 3.50
C PRO A 472 39.63 -11.58 3.89
N PRO A 473 39.46 -10.24 4.02
CA PRO A 473 40.54 -9.33 4.43
C PRO A 473 41.13 -9.67 5.81
N VAL A 474 40.29 -10.20 6.71
CA VAL A 474 40.70 -10.70 8.02
C VAL A 474 40.66 -12.23 7.99
N PRO A 475 41.77 -12.93 8.29
CA PRO A 475 41.81 -14.39 8.26
C PRO A 475 40.70 -15.03 9.11
N SER A 476 40.01 -16.03 8.56
CA SER A 476 39.02 -16.87 9.26
C SER A 476 39.62 -18.22 9.59
N SER A 477 39.20 -18.78 10.72
CA SER A 477 39.61 -20.14 11.14
C SER A 477 38.96 -21.24 10.29
N SER A 478 37.75 -20.98 9.79
CA SER A 478 36.96 -21.90 8.96
C SER A 478 35.98 -21.11 8.08
N MET A 479 35.36 -21.78 7.11
CA MET A 479 34.28 -21.17 6.31
C MET A 479 33.08 -20.79 7.20
N SER A 480 32.71 -21.63 8.16
CA SER A 480 31.64 -21.33 9.12
C SER A 480 31.93 -20.08 9.96
N ASP A 481 33.18 -19.90 10.40
CA ASP A 481 33.63 -18.69 11.11
C ASP A 481 33.54 -17.43 10.21
N ARG A 482 33.92 -17.55 8.94
CA ARG A 482 33.75 -16.46 7.96
C ARG A 482 32.27 -16.07 7.80
N ILE A 483 31.39 -17.05 7.60
CA ILE A 483 29.94 -16.84 7.46
C ILE A 483 29.38 -16.18 8.73
N ALA A 484 29.77 -16.65 9.92
CA ALA A 484 29.32 -16.09 11.19
C ALA A 484 29.75 -14.63 11.39
N ARG A 485 30.98 -14.27 10.99
CA ARG A 485 31.44 -12.87 11.04
C ARG A 485 30.70 -11.99 10.04
N ALA A 486 30.49 -12.46 8.81
CA ALA A 486 29.71 -11.75 7.80
C ALA A 486 28.26 -11.53 8.28
N HIS A 487 27.63 -12.54 8.89
CA HIS A 487 26.32 -12.43 9.53
C HIS A 487 26.30 -11.37 10.63
N GLY A 488 27.27 -11.38 11.54
CA GLY A 488 27.40 -10.40 12.62
C GLY A 488 27.48 -8.96 12.09
N THR A 489 28.40 -8.69 11.17
CA THR A 489 28.56 -7.37 10.54
C THR A 489 27.29 -6.93 9.81
N THR A 490 26.67 -7.85 9.05
CA THR A 490 25.42 -7.57 8.32
C THR A 490 24.29 -7.21 9.27
N ARG A 491 24.14 -7.97 10.36
CA ARG A 491 23.11 -7.73 11.38
C ARG A 491 23.29 -6.36 12.04
N GLU A 492 24.51 -5.91 12.28
CA GLU A 492 24.77 -4.56 12.81
C GLU A 492 24.44 -3.45 11.80
N LEU A 493 24.74 -3.63 10.51
CA LEU A 493 24.32 -2.71 9.44
C LEU A 493 22.79 -2.63 9.33
N LEU A 494 22.09 -3.76 9.47
CA LEU A 494 20.62 -3.81 9.45
C LEU A 494 19.96 -3.16 10.67
N LYS A 495 20.60 -3.24 11.84
CA LYS A 495 20.14 -2.57 13.07
C LYS A 495 20.37 -1.06 13.05
N SER A 496 21.38 -0.60 12.32
CA SER A 496 21.80 0.81 12.27
C SER A 496 21.48 1.45 10.92
N ALA A 497 22.40 1.38 9.96
CA ALA A 497 22.32 2.06 8.66
C ALA A 497 20.98 1.84 7.93
N ALA A 498 20.47 0.61 7.89
CA ALA A 498 19.20 0.32 7.22
C ALA A 498 17.98 1.01 7.86
N GLN A 499 18.03 1.28 9.17
CA GLN A 499 16.95 1.96 9.89
C GLN A 499 17.02 3.48 9.75
N MET A 500 18.24 4.01 9.56
CA MET A 500 18.50 5.45 9.59
C MET A 500 18.53 6.08 8.19
N THR A 501 18.65 5.27 7.14
CA THR A 501 18.58 5.68 5.73
C THR A 501 17.19 5.43 5.14
N ASP A 502 16.98 5.86 3.89
CA ASP A 502 15.73 5.62 3.15
C ASP A 502 15.62 4.21 2.56
N ALA A 503 16.44 3.26 3.01
CA ALA A 503 16.49 1.91 2.46
C ALA A 503 15.12 1.23 2.38
N TYR A 504 14.29 1.36 3.43
CA TYR A 504 12.93 0.77 3.50
C TYR A 504 11.92 1.39 2.53
N PHE A 505 12.18 2.61 2.05
CA PHE A 505 11.32 3.28 1.09
C PHE A 505 11.72 2.98 -0.35
N LEU A 506 12.98 2.58 -0.59
CA LEU A 506 13.56 2.47 -1.93
C LEU A 506 13.81 1.02 -2.37
N TYR A 507 13.99 0.10 -1.42
CA TYR A 507 14.41 -1.27 -1.70
C TYR A 507 13.57 -2.29 -0.93
N THR A 508 13.50 -3.52 -1.46
CA THR A 508 12.81 -4.63 -0.79
C THR A 508 13.64 -5.14 0.40
N PRO A 509 13.03 -5.79 1.41
CA PRO A 509 13.77 -6.39 2.52
C PRO A 509 14.89 -7.33 2.04
N SER A 510 14.64 -8.09 0.97
CA SER A 510 15.63 -8.98 0.36
C SER A 510 16.82 -8.22 -0.23
N GLN A 511 16.56 -7.12 -0.94
CA GLN A 511 17.62 -6.25 -1.45
C GLN A 511 18.42 -5.59 -0.31
N ILE A 512 17.75 -5.13 0.75
CA ILE A 512 18.41 -4.45 1.88
C ILE A 512 19.38 -5.38 2.61
N TRP A 513 18.97 -6.60 2.97
CA TRP A 513 19.89 -7.53 3.65
C TRP A 513 21.02 -7.98 2.75
N PHE A 514 20.74 -8.23 1.47
CA PHE A 514 21.76 -8.68 0.53
C PHE A 514 22.79 -7.58 0.26
N SER A 515 22.36 -6.32 0.15
CA SER A 515 23.26 -5.16 0.06
C SER A 515 24.10 -4.95 1.30
N ALA A 516 23.54 -5.18 2.50
CA ALA A 516 24.31 -5.16 3.73
C ALA A 516 25.32 -6.33 3.80
N PHE A 517 24.93 -7.50 3.27
CA PHE A 517 25.79 -8.68 3.20
C PHE A 517 26.95 -8.49 2.21
N LEU A 518 26.71 -7.85 1.06
CA LEU A 518 27.74 -7.42 0.11
C LEU A 518 28.78 -6.49 0.73
N LEU A 519 28.39 -5.65 1.70
CA LEU A 519 29.30 -4.79 2.44
C LEU A 519 30.12 -5.56 3.48
N ALA A 520 29.55 -6.60 4.08
CA ALA A 520 30.20 -7.42 5.07
C ALA A 520 31.22 -8.39 4.44
N ASP A 521 30.85 -9.06 3.35
CA ASP A 521 31.70 -10.00 2.62
C ASP A 521 31.24 -10.12 1.15
N ARG A 522 31.83 -9.30 0.28
CA ARG A 522 31.46 -9.26 -1.14
C ARG A 522 31.61 -10.61 -1.86
N PRO A 523 32.75 -11.32 -1.80
CA PRO A 523 32.88 -12.62 -2.46
C PRO A 523 31.83 -13.64 -2.03
N LEU A 524 31.48 -13.66 -0.74
CA LEU A 524 30.47 -14.58 -0.19
C LEU A 524 29.06 -14.24 -0.69
N ALA A 525 28.74 -12.94 -0.78
CA ALA A 525 27.47 -12.46 -1.30
C ALA A 525 27.33 -12.69 -2.81
N GLU A 526 28.38 -12.42 -3.59
CA GLU A 526 28.42 -12.69 -5.04
C GLU A 526 28.26 -14.18 -5.32
N PHE A 527 28.94 -15.05 -4.57
CA PHE A 527 28.74 -16.49 -4.66
C PHE A 527 27.29 -16.89 -4.42
N LEU A 528 26.65 -16.38 -3.36
CA LEU A 528 25.24 -16.69 -3.08
C LEU A 528 24.31 -16.20 -4.21
N LEU A 529 24.63 -15.08 -4.84
CA LEU A 529 23.87 -14.56 -5.98
C LEU A 529 24.02 -15.47 -7.21
N ASP A 530 25.23 -15.96 -7.46
CA ASP A 530 25.55 -16.83 -8.59
C ASP A 530 24.87 -18.19 -8.45
N VAL A 531 24.81 -18.76 -7.24
CA VAL A 531 24.05 -19.99 -6.93
C VAL A 531 22.55 -19.81 -7.25
N LYS A 532 21.99 -18.61 -7.09
CA LYS A 532 20.55 -18.38 -7.28
C LYS A 532 20.14 -17.97 -8.70
N LEU A 533 20.99 -17.26 -9.42
CA LEU A 533 20.63 -16.65 -10.71
C LEU A 533 21.51 -17.12 -11.87
N GLY A 534 22.48 -18.01 -11.63
CA GLY A 534 23.43 -18.42 -12.64
C GLY A 534 24.40 -17.28 -12.98
N GLY A 535 25.63 -17.40 -12.50
CA GLY A 535 26.77 -16.55 -12.86
C GLY A 535 28.03 -17.41 -12.98
N PRO A 536 29.14 -16.89 -13.56
CA PRO A 536 30.33 -17.71 -13.77
C PRO A 536 30.95 -18.06 -12.40
N VAL A 537 30.71 -19.30 -11.95
CA VAL A 537 31.26 -19.87 -10.71
C VAL A 537 32.80 -19.96 -10.77
N THR A 538 33.41 -19.74 -11.93
CA THR A 538 34.86 -19.66 -12.13
C THR A 538 35.22 -18.65 -13.23
N ALA A 539 36.37 -17.98 -13.11
CA ALA A 539 36.93 -17.05 -14.10
C ALA A 539 37.31 -17.69 -15.46
N THR A 540 36.88 -18.92 -15.72
CA THR A 540 37.24 -19.75 -16.89
C THR A 540 36.05 -20.14 -17.77
N ILE A 541 34.84 -19.65 -17.51
CA ILE A 541 33.72 -19.86 -18.43
C ILE A 541 33.73 -18.73 -19.48
N PRO A 542 33.76 -19.03 -20.79
CA PRO A 542 33.71 -18.01 -21.83
C PRO A 542 32.46 -17.14 -21.69
N ALA A 543 32.52 -15.92 -22.22
CA ALA A 543 31.33 -15.07 -22.43
C ALA A 543 30.18 -15.92 -23.02
N PRO A 544 28.92 -15.64 -22.66
CA PRO A 544 27.80 -16.53 -22.94
C PRO A 544 27.77 -16.91 -24.41
N GLU A 545 27.69 -18.22 -24.68
CA GLU A 545 27.32 -18.72 -26.00
C GLU A 545 25.97 -18.10 -26.33
N THR A 546 25.96 -17.13 -27.23
CA THR A 546 24.74 -16.73 -27.92
C THR A 546 24.22 -17.99 -28.61
N ASP A 547 23.03 -18.44 -28.23
CA ASP A 547 22.26 -19.40 -29.03
C ASP A 547 22.24 -18.89 -30.49
N GLU A 548 22.09 -19.77 -31.49
CA GLU A 548 22.16 -19.40 -32.93
C GLU A 548 21.23 -18.22 -33.34
N ASN A 549 20.31 -17.82 -32.46
CA ASN A 549 19.37 -16.70 -32.59
C ASN A 549 19.71 -15.42 -31.80
N GLY A 550 20.85 -15.34 -31.10
CA GLY A 550 21.31 -14.12 -30.41
C GLY A 550 20.54 -13.73 -29.13
N LEU A 551 19.83 -14.66 -28.49
CA LEU A 551 19.06 -14.41 -27.25
C LEU A 551 19.95 -14.58 -26.00
N VAL A 552 20.05 -13.53 -25.18
CA VAL A 552 20.78 -13.52 -23.89
C VAL A 552 19.96 -14.27 -22.83
N ASN A 553 20.61 -15.09 -21.99
CA ASN A 553 19.96 -15.81 -20.88
C ASN A 553 19.18 -14.81 -19.97
N PRO A 554 17.85 -14.94 -19.81
CA PRO A 554 17.04 -14.02 -19.01
C PRO A 554 17.50 -13.84 -17.56
N LEU A 555 18.09 -14.88 -16.95
CA LEU A 555 18.60 -14.81 -15.58
C LEU A 555 19.85 -13.94 -15.48
N TYR A 556 20.68 -13.92 -16.53
CA TYR A 556 21.85 -13.04 -16.61
C TYR A 556 21.45 -11.56 -16.66
N GLU A 557 20.41 -11.21 -17.42
CA GLU A 557 19.88 -9.84 -17.44
C GLU A 557 19.32 -9.42 -16.07
N ILE A 558 18.56 -10.31 -15.42
CA ILE A 558 18.03 -10.08 -14.07
C ILE A 558 19.18 -9.88 -13.08
N ARG A 559 20.22 -10.72 -13.15
CA ARG A 559 21.42 -10.62 -12.31
C ARG A 559 22.12 -9.27 -12.49
N SER A 560 22.33 -8.83 -13.74
CA SER A 560 22.98 -7.55 -14.03
C SER A 560 22.20 -6.36 -13.46
N LYS A 561 20.87 -6.34 -13.65
CA LYS A 561 19.98 -5.33 -13.07
C LYS A 561 20.01 -5.37 -11.55
N LEU A 562 19.94 -6.56 -10.96
CA LEU A 562 19.95 -6.74 -9.51
C LEU A 562 21.28 -6.29 -8.91
N HIS A 563 22.42 -6.64 -9.52
CA HIS A 563 23.73 -6.19 -9.06
C HIS A 563 23.83 -4.65 -9.01
N HIS A 564 23.29 -3.95 -10.02
CA HIS A 564 23.22 -2.49 -10.02
C HIS A 564 22.39 -1.95 -8.83
N VAL A 565 21.18 -2.48 -8.65
CA VAL A 565 20.28 -2.10 -7.53
C VAL A 565 20.95 -2.37 -6.17
N LEU A 566 21.59 -3.53 -6.02
CA LEU A 566 22.27 -3.90 -4.79
C LEU A 566 23.45 -2.97 -4.48
N THR A 567 24.21 -2.58 -5.51
CA THR A 567 25.32 -1.61 -5.38
C THR A 567 24.82 -0.24 -4.93
N GLN A 568 23.71 0.24 -5.49
CA GLN A 568 23.08 1.51 -5.10
C GLN A 568 22.59 1.47 -3.64
N CYS A 569 21.93 0.38 -3.23
CA CYS A 569 21.51 0.21 -1.84
C CYS A 569 22.72 0.10 -0.89
N SER A 570 23.79 -0.60 -1.27
CA SER A 570 25.03 -0.67 -0.47
C SER A 570 25.65 0.73 -0.27
N ALA A 571 25.71 1.55 -1.33
CA ALA A 571 26.19 2.93 -1.22
C ALA A 571 25.31 3.79 -0.29
N LEU A 572 23.99 3.62 -0.35
CA LEU A 572 23.06 4.28 0.56
C LEU A 572 23.33 3.86 2.01
N LEU A 573 23.50 2.56 2.29
CA LEU A 573 23.81 2.07 3.64
C LEU A 573 25.16 2.61 4.15
N GLN A 574 26.19 2.67 3.31
CA GLN A 574 27.51 3.23 3.67
C GLN A 574 27.49 4.74 3.93
N SER A 575 26.53 5.47 3.36
CA SER A 575 26.39 6.91 3.60
C SER A 575 26.00 7.27 5.04
N TYR A 576 25.52 6.28 5.81
CA TYR A 576 25.13 6.49 7.19
C TYR A 576 26.33 6.61 8.13
N THR A 577 26.45 7.77 8.79
CA THR A 577 27.35 8.01 9.92
C THR A 577 26.55 8.34 11.18
N PRO A 578 26.72 7.63 12.31
CA PRO A 578 25.98 7.94 13.54
C PRO A 578 26.12 9.41 13.96
N LEU A 579 25.02 10.07 14.34
CA LEU A 579 25.05 11.51 14.67
C LEU A 579 26.02 11.83 15.83
N SER A 580 26.17 10.91 16.78
CA SER A 580 27.10 11.03 17.91
C SER A 580 28.58 11.03 17.50
N SER A 581 28.91 10.49 16.33
CA SER A 581 30.28 10.36 15.83
C SER A 581 30.77 11.61 15.07
N ASP A 582 29.87 12.53 14.70
CA ASP A 582 30.17 13.73 13.92
C ASP A 582 29.84 15.03 14.71
N PRO A 583 30.86 15.72 15.26
CA PRO A 583 30.67 16.98 15.97
C PRO A 583 30.00 18.09 15.13
N ALA A 584 30.20 18.09 13.81
CA ALA A 584 29.60 19.07 12.91
C ALA A 584 28.09 18.82 12.76
N GLN A 585 27.68 17.56 12.62
CA GLN A 585 26.26 17.20 12.62
C GLN A 585 25.57 17.56 13.94
N MET A 586 26.22 17.33 15.08
CA MET A 586 25.67 17.74 16.38
C MET A 586 25.54 19.26 16.52
N LYS A 587 26.47 20.05 15.97
CA LYS A 587 26.36 21.51 15.92
C LYS A 587 25.21 21.95 15.01
N SER A 588 25.01 21.29 13.88
CA SER A 588 23.89 21.52 12.97
C SER A 588 22.56 21.22 13.66
N LEU A 589 22.45 20.07 14.33
CA LEU A 589 21.24 19.67 15.06
C LEU A 589 20.85 20.70 16.14
N LYS A 590 21.82 21.25 16.88
CA LYS A 590 21.55 22.32 17.85
C LYS A 590 20.98 23.58 17.19
N ARG A 591 21.45 23.93 15.99
CA ARG A 591 20.90 25.04 15.20
C ARG A 591 19.47 24.74 14.74
N ILE A 592 19.23 23.54 14.21
CA ILE A 592 17.91 23.08 13.78
C ILE A 592 16.92 23.10 14.96
N ALA A 593 17.31 22.59 16.13
CA ALA A 593 16.46 22.60 17.32
C ALA A 593 16.11 24.03 17.77
N LYS A 594 17.07 24.97 17.71
CA LYS A 594 16.80 26.39 18.00
C LYS A 594 15.83 26.99 16.97
N LYS A 595 16.00 26.66 15.69
CA LYS A 595 15.11 27.11 14.62
C LYS A 595 13.69 26.54 14.78
N LEU A 596 13.57 25.25 15.11
CA LEU A 596 12.31 24.59 15.40
C LEU A 596 11.55 25.28 16.54
N TYR A 597 12.23 25.66 17.62
CA TYR A 597 11.60 26.37 18.74
C TYR A 597 10.86 27.65 18.29
N HIS A 598 11.37 28.36 17.27
CA HIS A 598 10.76 29.56 16.73
C HIS A 598 9.68 29.31 15.66
N CYS A 599 9.66 28.13 15.05
CA CYS A 599 8.70 27.74 14.01
C CYS A 599 7.85 26.51 14.38
N GLN A 600 7.65 26.25 15.67
CA GLN A 600 6.76 25.18 16.12
C GLN A 600 5.31 25.69 16.17
N ASN A 601 4.36 24.87 15.73
CA ASN A 601 2.95 25.21 15.80
C ASN A 601 2.45 25.29 17.26
N PRO A 602 2.10 26.49 17.78
CA PRO A 602 1.74 26.69 19.18
C PRO A 602 0.45 25.96 19.59
N GLU A 603 -0.47 25.73 18.64
CA GLU A 603 -1.74 25.06 18.90
C GLU A 603 -1.57 23.55 19.16
N LYS A 604 -0.44 22.96 18.72
CA LYS A 604 -0.16 21.52 18.70
C LYS A 604 1.00 21.08 19.59
N VAL A 605 1.62 21.98 20.36
CA VAL A 605 2.76 21.67 21.24
C VAL A 605 2.42 20.66 22.34
N ASN A 606 1.22 20.74 22.92
CA ASN A 606 0.78 19.83 23.96
C ASN A 606 -0.39 18.97 23.48
N LEU A 607 -0.08 17.76 23.00
CA LEU A 607 -1.05 16.81 22.48
C LEU A 607 -2.02 16.31 23.54
N ALA A 608 -1.56 16.11 24.79
CA ALA A 608 -2.43 15.71 25.90
C ALA A 608 -3.45 16.81 26.26
N ALA A 609 -3.02 18.07 26.30
CA ALA A 609 -3.90 19.22 26.52
C ALA A 609 -4.81 19.51 25.32
N ALA A 610 -4.36 19.25 24.08
CA ALA A 610 -5.20 19.31 22.89
C ALA A 610 -6.31 18.24 22.95
N ARG A 611 -5.95 16.98 23.25
CA ARG A 611 -6.92 15.89 23.43
C ARG A 611 -7.92 16.18 24.54
N LYS A 612 -7.48 16.75 25.67
CA LYS A 612 -8.36 17.18 26.76
C LYS A 612 -9.32 18.29 26.33
N ARG A 613 -8.86 19.29 25.55
CA ARG A 613 -9.73 20.33 24.96
C ARG A 613 -10.75 19.73 23.99
N ASP A 614 -10.31 18.82 23.13
CA ASP A 614 -11.18 18.14 22.17
C ASP A 614 -12.22 17.26 22.87
N SER A 615 -11.88 16.66 24.01
CA SER A 615 -12.82 15.90 24.86
C SER A 615 -13.68 16.76 25.79
N ALA A 616 -13.28 18.02 26.07
CA ALA A 616 -13.97 18.94 26.97
C ALA A 616 -14.95 19.88 26.24
N LEU A 617 -14.99 19.85 24.91
CA LEU A 617 -16.11 20.38 24.14
C LEU A 617 -17.39 19.62 24.56
N PRO A 618 -18.43 20.30 25.07
CA PRO A 618 -19.56 19.62 25.64
C PRO A 618 -20.27 18.75 24.59
N SER A 619 -20.43 17.47 24.92
CA SER A 619 -21.43 16.60 24.32
C SER A 619 -22.82 17.03 24.81
N THR A 620 -23.31 18.19 24.38
CA THR A 620 -24.69 18.62 24.66
C THR A 620 -25.57 18.39 23.44
N ALA A 621 -26.14 17.19 23.34
CA ALA A 621 -27.41 16.96 22.65
C ALA A 621 -28.06 15.65 23.10
N VAL A 622 -28.39 15.50 24.38
CA VAL A 622 -29.50 14.65 24.82
C VAL A 622 -30.29 15.40 25.91
N GLN A 623 -31.49 15.84 25.51
CA GLN A 623 -32.67 16.23 26.30
C GLN A 623 -32.58 17.40 27.30
N SER A 624 -33.28 18.50 27.00
CA SER A 624 -34.62 18.74 27.57
C SER A 624 -35.28 19.97 26.93
N ASP A 625 -36.59 19.85 26.78
CA ASP A 625 -37.53 20.77 26.17
C ASP A 625 -37.70 22.04 27.03
N THR A 626 -37.59 23.22 26.42
CA THR A 626 -38.28 24.50 26.75
C THR A 626 -37.57 25.65 26.04
N GLY A 627 -38.26 26.27 25.10
CA GLY A 627 -37.70 27.29 24.22
C GLY A 627 -37.52 28.65 24.88
N VAL A 628 -36.39 29.30 24.59
CA VAL A 628 -36.26 30.75 24.32
C VAL A 628 -35.05 30.91 23.40
N ALA A 629 -35.21 31.68 22.32
CA ALA A 629 -34.20 31.96 21.32
C ALA A 629 -33.22 33.06 21.78
N THR A 630 -31.91 32.86 21.63
CA THR A 630 -30.91 33.93 21.71
C THR A 630 -29.71 33.71 20.78
N SER A 631 -29.55 34.66 19.84
CA SER A 631 -28.35 35.17 19.14
C SER A 631 -27.17 34.23 18.84
N GLU A 632 -26.94 33.95 17.55
CA GLU A 632 -25.70 33.34 17.04
C GLU A 632 -24.46 34.17 17.44
N SER A 633 -23.48 33.51 18.05
CA SER A 633 -22.20 34.08 18.48
C SER A 633 -21.25 34.28 17.30
N GLU A 634 -20.43 35.34 17.32
CA GLU A 634 -19.42 35.68 16.29
C GLU A 634 -18.46 34.51 15.97
N THR A 635 -18.26 33.58 16.90
CA THR A 635 -17.46 32.36 16.72
C THR A 635 -18.06 31.43 15.67
N GLU A 636 -19.38 31.37 15.54
CA GLU A 636 -20.07 30.52 14.56
C GLU A 636 -19.98 31.11 13.14
N ARG A 637 -19.95 32.44 13.04
CA ARG A 637 -19.71 33.17 11.78
C ARG A 637 -18.29 32.98 11.28
N LEU A 638 -17.30 33.04 12.17
CA LEU A 638 -15.88 32.79 11.85
C LEU A 638 -15.62 31.33 11.47
N ALA A 639 -16.30 30.37 12.12
CA ALA A 639 -16.23 28.96 11.76
C ALA A 639 -16.87 28.66 10.39
N LYS A 640 -18.03 29.28 10.07
CA LYS A 640 -18.66 29.18 8.75
C LYS A 640 -17.79 29.81 7.65
N LYS A 641 -17.11 30.93 7.94
CA LYS A 641 -16.17 31.58 7.00
C LYS A 641 -14.93 30.72 6.71
N ARG A 642 -14.28 30.19 7.76
CA ARG A 642 -13.13 29.28 7.62
C ARG A 642 -13.49 28.00 6.87
N LYS A 643 -14.71 27.47 7.08
CA LYS A 643 -15.21 26.30 6.37
C LYS A 643 -15.45 26.57 4.89
N MET A 644 -16.01 27.74 4.53
CA MET A 644 -16.18 28.11 3.12
C MET A 644 -14.85 28.34 2.42
N GLU A 645 -13.88 29.03 3.05
CA GLU A 645 -12.54 29.22 2.49
C GLU A 645 -11.82 27.88 2.29
N GLN A 646 -11.96 26.94 3.24
CA GLN A 646 -11.39 25.61 3.15
C GLN A 646 -12.06 24.73 2.07
N GLU A 647 -13.39 24.84 1.89
CA GLU A 647 -14.12 24.17 0.79
C GLU A 647 -13.82 24.78 -0.60
N GLN A 648 -13.41 26.05 -0.66
CA GLN A 648 -13.01 26.73 -1.91
C GLN A 648 -11.59 26.32 -2.34
N ILE A 649 -10.67 26.14 -1.40
CA ILE A 649 -9.30 25.65 -1.64
C ILE A 649 -9.32 24.18 -2.10
N ILE A 650 -10.18 23.34 -1.50
CA ILE A 650 -10.36 21.92 -1.89
C ILE A 650 -10.93 21.77 -3.31
N ARG A 651 -11.63 22.77 -3.84
CA ARG A 651 -12.16 22.75 -5.21
C ARG A 651 -11.14 23.14 -6.28
N GLN A 652 -10.03 23.78 -5.92
CA GLN A 652 -9.01 24.24 -6.86
C GLN A 652 -7.81 23.29 -6.97
N ASP A 653 -7.45 22.58 -5.90
CA ASP A 653 -6.45 21.50 -5.94
C ASP A 653 -7.17 20.14 -5.86
N GLY A 654 -7.29 19.47 -7.00
CA GLY A 654 -7.96 18.19 -7.15
C GLY A 654 -7.20 17.00 -6.55
N ASP A 655 -6.86 17.04 -5.25
CA ASP A 655 -6.40 15.85 -4.55
C ASP A 655 -6.46 15.95 -3.01
N VAL A 656 -7.29 15.11 -2.38
CA VAL A 656 -7.36 14.96 -0.92
C VAL A 656 -6.50 13.78 -0.43
N PHE A 657 -5.95 12.94 -1.33
CA PHE A 657 -5.24 11.70 -0.96
C PHE A 657 -3.89 11.46 -1.66
N GLY A 658 -3.38 12.43 -2.41
CA GLY A 658 -2.10 12.32 -3.10
C GLY A 658 -2.23 11.57 -4.43
N PRO A 659 -1.34 11.85 -5.40
CA PRO A 659 -1.63 11.61 -6.81
C PRO A 659 -1.74 10.13 -7.14
N GLU A 660 -2.54 9.82 -8.15
CA GLU A 660 -2.52 8.52 -8.82
C GLU A 660 -1.12 8.24 -9.39
N LEU A 661 -0.55 7.10 -9.02
CA LEU A 661 0.59 6.52 -9.70
C LEU A 661 0.08 5.56 -10.79
N VAL A 662 0.18 5.97 -12.07
CA VAL A 662 0.62 5.06 -13.13
C VAL A 662 1.60 5.75 -14.06
N THR A 663 2.73 5.08 -14.21
CA THR A 663 3.81 5.23 -15.17
C THR A 663 3.37 5.01 -16.63
N GLN A 664 3.51 6.00 -17.51
CA GLN A 664 4.39 5.97 -18.68
C GLN A 664 4.17 7.12 -19.68
N ARG A 665 5.28 7.52 -20.31
CA ARG A 665 5.40 8.49 -21.42
C ARG A 665 4.69 7.99 -22.69
N THR A 666 4.05 8.90 -23.42
CA THR A 666 4.26 8.98 -24.87
C THR A 666 4.08 10.44 -25.31
N LYS A 667 5.04 10.95 -26.10
CA LYS A 667 4.85 12.17 -26.89
C LYS A 667 3.86 11.82 -27.99
N GLN A 668 2.70 12.48 -28.01
CA GLN A 668 2.11 13.10 -29.18
C GLN A 668 1.17 14.20 -28.72
#